data_AF-A0A9X7NSW3-F1
#
_entry.id   AF-A0A9X7NSW3-F1
#
_cell.length_a   1.000
_cell.length_b   1.000
_cell.length_c   1.000
_cell.angle_alpha   90.00
_cell.angle_beta   90.00
_cell.angle_gamma   90.00
#
_symmetry.space_group_name_H-M   'P 1'
#
loop_
_entity.id
_entity.type
_entity.pdbx_description
1 polymer ?
#
loop_
_entity_poly.entity_id
_entity_poly.type
_entity_poly.pdbx_seq_one_letter_code
_entity_poly.pdbx_strand_id
1 'polypeptide(L)'
;MSRLSEFFRPFLKPLFGILILSGAGSVDRAAAFSDEFRQYHQQLIQSGDVRALVDFVSQLESGRSAGDRLILAQAEQNDDLLTPAEDAVSDEAILTDSSDDLLPSDDGSDDLLTAEEPGAASVSDGDDLLAGDDPKADGDDLLAGDDLLAGDDLLEGDDLLAGDGADVSGDDLLAGDDDLLSDDDLLTVGDDDDLLSGGGTGLTETVEGKKKEETIRRTANAEHEKLFLESKYPSANTCATCHPGQYEQWSVSQHAYAQLSPIYMAMQTTINMKTSATNGDFCIRCHNPVGMNIGESLYVSNLKRNPTSREGITCVACHRVSRNYGKISGRFALEEGDVFSPVYGPKGGEELKRVLNTPEEYRVSQSKDDPGRSIHTEAKPFFALTKPGFCGTCHDVTLFNGFKLEEAFAEYKRSPAAKRGETCQDCHMGKVQGVASGYDYGPAAIVGDVPTRNRKLTNHMFAGPDYSIIHPGIFPHNVEAAEFKTLAEWLQFNVGAGWGTDKFEDNVKDGYKFPEAWSSIDDRYDGREILDTQFERLEKARQARLQVLRNGFKLSDITIVDNASRALKFSVDVSSGTDGHGVPTGFDAERLIFLQVTVKDSKGNTVYVSGDRDPNGDVRDAHSLYVHNGELKLDKDLFSLQSKFVVRLLRGGEREQVLAVNTSTDVLPLVRPERRATTIYGRPRGARKHKQNLEPGASRTATYAVPAENLKPGERYSISVKLISQMVPVNLIAAIQGAGFDYGMSPAGIARKVVQGSSVLWTRKASVVLK
;
A
#
# COMPACT_ATOMS: atom_id res chain seq x y z
N MET A 1 -41.74 -36.71 2.72
CA MET A 1 -40.71 -37.00 1.70
C MET A 1 -40.67 -35.95 0.59
N SER A 2 -41.75 -35.66 -0.15
CA SER A 2 -41.73 -34.71 -1.29
C SER A 2 -41.27 -33.27 -1.01
N ARG A 3 -41.28 -32.79 0.25
CA ARG A 3 -40.80 -31.45 0.62
C ARG A 3 -39.30 -31.37 0.98
N LEU A 4 -38.58 -32.49 1.11
CA LEU A 4 -37.13 -32.48 1.35
C LEU A 4 -36.32 -32.37 0.05
N SER A 5 -36.86 -32.86 -1.06
CA SER A 5 -36.24 -32.80 -2.40
C SER A 5 -36.20 -31.38 -3.02
N GLU A 6 -36.98 -30.43 -2.50
CA GLU A 6 -36.95 -29.04 -2.95
C GLU A 6 -35.88 -28.22 -2.20
N PHE A 7 -35.63 -28.53 -0.92
CA PHE A 7 -34.67 -27.80 -0.09
C PHE A 7 -33.21 -27.96 -0.56
N PHE A 8 -32.84 -29.16 -1.05
CA PHE A 8 -31.48 -29.44 -1.55
C PHE A 8 -31.28 -29.15 -3.05
N ARG A 9 -32.33 -28.75 -3.78
CA ARG A 9 -32.24 -28.45 -5.22
C ARG A 9 -31.36 -27.23 -5.59
N PRO A 10 -31.26 -26.17 -4.78
CA PRO A 10 -30.32 -25.07 -5.04
C PRO A 10 -28.85 -25.54 -4.89
N PHE A 11 -28.55 -26.25 -3.81
CA PHE A 11 -27.18 -26.63 -3.41
C PHE A 11 -26.51 -27.64 -4.36
N LEU A 12 -27.27 -28.40 -5.15
CA LEU A 12 -26.73 -29.37 -6.11
C LEU A 12 -26.35 -28.78 -7.48
N LYS A 13 -26.73 -27.53 -7.80
CA LYS A 13 -26.34 -26.88 -9.06
C LYS A 13 -24.87 -26.38 -9.09
N PRO A 14 -24.32 -25.74 -8.05
CA PRO A 14 -22.93 -25.28 -8.05
C PRO A 14 -21.90 -26.42 -8.24
N LEU A 15 -22.15 -27.58 -7.63
CA LEU A 15 -21.24 -28.75 -7.67
C LEU A 15 -21.01 -29.30 -9.09
N PHE A 16 -21.95 -29.12 -10.02
CA PHE A 16 -21.75 -29.51 -11.43
C PHE A 16 -20.93 -28.50 -12.25
N GLY A 17 -20.84 -27.24 -11.82
CA GLY A 17 -20.00 -26.22 -12.48
C GLY A 17 -18.52 -26.32 -12.09
N ILE A 18 -18.25 -26.69 -10.83
CA ILE A 18 -16.89 -26.69 -10.25
C ILE A 18 -15.97 -27.77 -10.87
N LEU A 19 -16.52 -28.82 -11.49
CA LEU A 19 -15.74 -29.95 -12.04
C LEU A 19 -15.36 -29.84 -13.52
N ILE A 20 -15.69 -28.73 -14.19
CA ILE A 20 -15.31 -28.49 -15.61
C ILE A 20 -14.13 -27.50 -15.72
N LEU A 21 -13.82 -26.73 -14.67
CA LEU A 21 -12.73 -25.75 -14.63
C LEU A 21 -11.40 -26.30 -14.07
N SER A 22 -11.15 -27.60 -14.20
CA SER A 22 -9.83 -28.21 -13.94
C SER A 22 -9.35 -28.99 -15.17
N GLY A 23 -8.41 -28.42 -15.91
CA GLY A 23 -7.85 -29.02 -17.13
C GLY A 23 -7.00 -30.27 -16.85
N ALA A 24 -7.63 -31.44 -16.81
CA ALA A 24 -6.97 -32.75 -16.68
C ALA A 24 -7.09 -33.54 -17.99
N GLY A 25 -5.95 -33.93 -18.57
CA GLY A 25 -5.91 -34.78 -19.77
C GLY A 25 -6.25 -36.25 -19.48
N SER A 26 -6.44 -37.02 -20.57
CA SER A 26 -6.90 -38.42 -20.62
C SER A 26 -8.40 -38.64 -20.31
N VAL A 27 -9.18 -38.81 -21.39
CA VAL A 27 -10.64 -39.05 -21.34
C VAL A 27 -10.98 -40.38 -20.65
N ASP A 28 -10.11 -41.38 -20.77
CA ASP A 28 -10.35 -42.75 -20.29
C ASP A 28 -10.49 -42.86 -18.75
N ARG A 29 -9.91 -41.93 -17.98
CA ARG A 29 -10.05 -41.93 -16.51
C ARG A 29 -11.42 -41.42 -16.04
N ALA A 30 -12.04 -40.49 -16.76
CA ALA A 30 -13.36 -39.97 -16.40
C ALA A 30 -14.46 -41.03 -16.54
N ALA A 31 -14.34 -41.90 -17.55
CA ALA A 31 -15.29 -43.00 -17.77
C ALA A 31 -15.34 -43.97 -16.59
N ALA A 32 -14.18 -44.50 -16.17
CA ALA A 32 -14.08 -45.45 -15.06
C ALA A 32 -14.68 -44.91 -13.75
N PHE A 33 -14.30 -43.68 -13.37
CA PHE A 33 -14.80 -43.03 -12.16
C PHE A 33 -16.32 -42.82 -12.19
N SER A 34 -16.91 -42.60 -13.37
CA SER A 34 -18.35 -42.38 -13.52
C SER A 34 -19.20 -43.63 -13.29
N ASP A 35 -18.69 -44.83 -13.63
CA ASP A 35 -19.42 -46.09 -13.44
C ASP A 35 -19.22 -46.68 -12.03
N GLU A 36 -18.05 -46.48 -11.41
CA GLU A 36 -17.85 -46.76 -9.98
C GLU A 36 -18.80 -45.92 -9.10
N PHE A 37 -18.90 -44.61 -9.39
CA PHE A 37 -19.82 -43.71 -8.68
C PHE A 37 -21.29 -44.09 -8.88
N ARG A 38 -21.68 -44.60 -10.06
CA ARG A 38 -23.03 -45.12 -10.33
C ARG A 38 -23.36 -46.38 -9.52
N GLN A 39 -22.43 -47.33 -9.42
CA GLN A 39 -22.63 -48.52 -8.60
C GLN A 39 -22.76 -48.15 -7.11
N TYR A 40 -21.92 -47.24 -6.61
CA TYR A 40 -21.98 -46.80 -5.22
C TYR A 40 -23.26 -46.02 -4.90
N HIS A 41 -23.73 -45.18 -5.82
CA HIS A 41 -25.01 -44.46 -5.70
C HIS A 41 -26.23 -45.40 -5.66
N GLN A 42 -26.17 -46.58 -6.31
CA GLN A 42 -27.22 -47.61 -6.14
C GLN A 42 -27.17 -48.30 -4.77
N GLN A 43 -25.99 -48.48 -4.18
CA GLN A 43 -25.85 -49.07 -2.85
C GLN A 43 -26.32 -48.11 -1.73
N LEU A 44 -25.93 -46.83 -1.80
CA LEU A 44 -26.34 -45.80 -0.83
C LEU A 44 -27.87 -45.63 -0.73
N ILE A 45 -28.58 -45.76 -1.86
CA ILE A 45 -30.05 -45.69 -1.91
C ILE A 45 -30.71 -46.92 -1.22
N GLN A 46 -30.01 -48.05 -1.11
CA GLN A 46 -30.56 -49.29 -0.56
C GLN A 46 -30.21 -49.54 0.92
N SER A 47 -29.10 -48.99 1.43
CA SER A 47 -28.68 -49.20 2.83
C SER A 47 -29.20 -48.14 3.80
N GLY A 48 -29.25 -46.87 3.39
CA GLY A 48 -29.67 -45.75 4.25
C GLY A 48 -28.72 -45.43 5.41
N ASP A 49 -27.51 -45.99 5.43
CA ASP A 49 -26.53 -45.77 6.52
C ASP A 49 -25.68 -44.52 6.27
N VAL A 50 -25.81 -43.53 7.17
CA VAL A 50 -25.08 -42.25 7.14
C VAL A 50 -23.57 -42.44 7.30
N ARG A 51 -23.12 -43.54 7.91
CA ARG A 51 -21.70 -43.72 8.27
C ARG A 51 -20.78 -43.81 7.06
N ALA A 52 -21.24 -44.44 5.97
CA ALA A 52 -20.50 -44.52 4.71
C ALA A 52 -20.25 -43.14 4.05
N LEU A 53 -21.09 -42.14 4.34
CA LEU A 53 -20.87 -40.77 3.85
C LEU A 53 -19.75 -40.06 4.62
N VAL A 54 -19.65 -40.30 5.93
CA VAL A 54 -18.61 -39.73 6.81
C VAL A 54 -17.24 -40.30 6.44
N ASP A 55 -17.15 -41.62 6.23
CA ASP A 55 -15.90 -42.28 5.86
C ASP A 55 -15.37 -41.79 4.49
N PHE A 56 -16.27 -41.50 3.53
CA PHE A 56 -15.91 -40.93 2.22
C PHE A 56 -15.39 -39.48 2.33
N VAL A 57 -16.01 -38.64 3.17
CA VAL A 57 -15.52 -37.27 3.43
C VAL A 57 -14.13 -37.32 4.08
N SER A 58 -13.93 -38.17 5.08
CA SER A 58 -12.64 -38.27 5.78
C SER A 58 -11.51 -38.77 4.86
N GLN A 59 -11.81 -39.67 3.91
CA GLN A 59 -10.84 -40.05 2.87
C GLN A 59 -10.49 -38.86 1.95
N LEU A 60 -11.46 -38.04 1.54
CA LEU A 60 -11.22 -36.82 0.75
C LEU A 60 -10.37 -35.78 1.49
N GLU A 61 -10.54 -35.64 2.80
CA GLU A 61 -9.74 -34.75 3.65
C GLU A 61 -8.28 -35.25 3.80
N SER A 62 -8.09 -36.56 3.90
CA SER A 62 -6.75 -37.17 4.03
C SER A 62 -5.85 -37.00 2.79
N GLY A 63 -6.43 -36.70 1.63
CA GLY A 63 -5.74 -36.70 0.34
C GLY A 63 -5.22 -35.34 -0.17
N ARG A 64 -5.46 -34.23 0.53
CA ARG A 64 -5.12 -32.88 0.05
C ARG A 64 -3.91 -32.27 0.76
N SER A 65 -2.98 -31.73 -0.01
CA SER A 65 -1.82 -30.99 0.51
C SER A 65 -2.21 -29.56 0.94
N ALA A 66 -1.33 -28.90 1.68
CA ALA A 66 -1.64 -27.68 2.45
C ALA A 66 -2.00 -26.42 1.62
N GLY A 67 -2.05 -26.49 0.29
CA GLY A 67 -2.49 -25.35 -0.56
C GLY A 67 -4.00 -25.12 -0.53
N ASP A 68 -4.80 -26.17 -0.52
CA ASP A 68 -6.25 -26.08 -0.74
C ASP A 68 -7.03 -25.53 0.47
N ARG A 69 -6.45 -25.57 1.67
CA ARG A 69 -7.11 -25.12 2.91
C ARG A 69 -7.36 -23.62 3.01
N LEU A 70 -6.85 -22.81 2.07
CA LEU A 70 -6.95 -21.36 2.13
C LEU A 70 -8.30 -20.80 1.62
N ILE A 71 -9.00 -21.53 0.74
CA ILE A 71 -10.19 -20.99 0.02
C ILE A 71 -11.47 -21.03 0.87
N LEU A 72 -11.65 -22.02 1.73
CA LEU A 72 -12.89 -22.19 2.51
C LEU A 72 -13.04 -21.17 3.65
N ALA A 73 -11.94 -20.68 4.22
CA ALA A 73 -11.94 -19.75 5.35
C ALA A 73 -12.54 -18.36 5.05
N GLN A 74 -12.78 -18.02 3.77
CA GLN A 74 -13.42 -16.77 3.35
C GLN A 74 -14.93 -16.91 3.09
N ALA A 75 -15.49 -18.13 3.07
CA ALA A 75 -16.92 -18.34 2.88
C ALA A 75 -17.72 -18.10 4.18
N GLU A 76 -17.20 -18.56 5.32
CA GLU A 76 -17.92 -18.59 6.61
C GLU A 76 -17.96 -17.25 7.37
N GLN A 77 -17.48 -16.14 6.79
CA GLN A 77 -17.48 -14.81 7.45
C GLN A 77 -18.38 -13.75 6.80
N ASN A 78 -19.16 -14.10 5.77
CA ASN A 78 -19.98 -13.13 5.00
C ASN A 78 -21.50 -13.40 5.03
N ASP A 79 -21.98 -14.42 5.77
CA ASP A 79 -23.42 -14.72 5.90
C ASP A 79 -24.12 -13.86 6.97
N ASP A 80 -24.02 -12.54 6.82
CA ASP A 80 -24.98 -11.56 7.32
C ASP A 80 -24.83 -10.24 6.53
N LEU A 81 -25.92 -9.47 6.37
CA LEU A 81 -26.04 -8.26 5.52
C LEU A 81 -26.18 -8.46 3.99
N LEU A 82 -27.15 -9.26 3.53
CA LEU A 82 -27.67 -9.18 2.15
C LEU A 82 -29.20 -9.05 2.11
N THR A 83 -29.70 -7.84 1.87
CA THR A 83 -31.05 -7.59 1.35
C THR A 83 -30.99 -6.51 0.27
N PRO A 84 -31.30 -6.82 -1.01
CA PRO A 84 -31.41 -5.81 -2.05
C PRO A 84 -32.75 -5.07 -1.93
N ALA A 85 -32.73 -3.77 -2.22
CA ALA A 85 -33.94 -2.98 -2.43
C ALA A 85 -33.92 -2.45 -3.88
N GLU A 86 -34.65 -3.13 -4.75
CA GLU A 86 -34.99 -2.60 -6.08
C GLU A 86 -36.18 -1.65 -5.96
N ASP A 87 -36.06 -0.44 -6.51
CA ASP A 87 -37.15 0.21 -7.25
C ASP A 87 -36.60 1.46 -7.97
N ALA A 88 -36.94 1.62 -9.25
CA ALA A 88 -36.45 2.70 -10.11
C ALA A 88 -37.54 3.74 -10.39
N VAL A 89 -37.20 5.03 -10.33
CA VAL A 89 -38.04 6.15 -10.81
C VAL A 89 -37.15 7.16 -11.54
N SER A 90 -37.68 7.72 -12.62
CA SER A 90 -36.97 8.48 -13.67
C SER A 90 -36.62 9.94 -13.33
N ASP A 91 -35.71 10.50 -14.14
CA ASP A 91 -35.33 11.93 -14.16
C ASP A 91 -36.47 12.88 -14.56
N GLU A 92 -36.44 14.13 -14.06
CA GLU A 92 -36.15 15.30 -14.93
C GLU A 92 -35.89 16.62 -14.16
N ALA A 93 -34.92 17.39 -14.70
CA ALA A 93 -34.82 18.85 -14.77
C ALA A 93 -34.59 19.79 -13.54
N ILE A 94 -33.77 20.83 -13.83
CA ILE A 94 -33.47 22.12 -13.14
C ILE A 94 -32.17 22.10 -12.31
N LEU A 95 -30.97 22.50 -12.80
CA LEU A 95 -30.48 23.78 -13.40
C LEU A 95 -30.49 24.99 -12.44
N THR A 96 -29.48 25.86 -12.35
CA THR A 96 -28.09 25.93 -12.90
C THR A 96 -27.08 25.87 -11.72
N ASP A 97 -25.80 26.28 -11.68
CA ASP A 97 -24.81 26.97 -12.55
C ASP A 97 -23.41 26.70 -11.92
N SER A 98 -22.23 26.64 -12.55
CA SER A 98 -21.70 26.42 -13.92
C SER A 98 -20.26 25.83 -13.73
N SER A 99 -19.38 25.54 -14.69
CA SER A 99 -19.25 25.88 -16.13
C SER A 99 -18.54 24.75 -16.89
N ASP A 100 -18.94 24.49 -18.13
CA ASP A 100 -18.47 23.37 -18.95
C ASP A 100 -17.05 23.48 -19.53
N ASP A 101 -16.47 22.33 -19.89
CA ASP A 101 -15.88 22.15 -21.22
C ASP A 101 -16.04 20.67 -21.64
N LEU A 102 -16.62 20.40 -22.83
CA LEU A 102 -17.34 19.16 -23.13
C LEU A 102 -16.54 18.10 -23.91
N LEU A 103 -16.87 16.83 -23.67
CA LEU A 103 -16.83 15.74 -24.68
C LEU A 103 -18.14 14.93 -24.58
N PRO A 104 -18.65 14.37 -25.71
CA PRO A 104 -20.04 13.91 -25.83
C PRO A 104 -20.31 12.50 -25.26
N SER A 105 -21.59 12.22 -25.02
CA SER A 105 -22.15 10.95 -24.52
C SER A 105 -22.98 10.23 -25.58
N ASP A 106 -22.68 8.95 -25.80
CA ASP A 106 -23.51 7.83 -26.30
C ASP A 106 -22.54 6.72 -26.81
N ASP A 107 -22.83 5.42 -26.76
CA ASP A 107 -23.93 4.68 -26.12
C ASP A 107 -23.50 3.25 -25.70
N GLY A 108 -24.35 2.62 -24.87
CA GLY A 108 -24.26 1.29 -24.22
C GLY A 108 -23.17 0.26 -24.55
N SER A 109 -22.33 -0.04 -23.54
CA SER A 109 -21.90 -1.42 -23.23
C SER A 109 -21.43 -1.56 -21.79
N ASP A 110 -22.08 -2.43 -21.01
CA ASP A 110 -21.63 -2.88 -19.69
C ASP A 110 -20.65 -4.07 -19.81
N ASP A 111 -19.96 -4.35 -18.71
CA ASP A 111 -19.17 -5.56 -18.41
C ASP A 111 -18.02 -5.97 -19.36
N LEU A 112 -16.79 -5.61 -18.95
CA LEU A 112 -15.53 -6.23 -19.39
C LEU A 112 -14.60 -6.52 -18.20
N LEU A 113 -15.16 -7.02 -17.10
CA LEU A 113 -14.39 -7.68 -16.02
C LEU A 113 -14.86 -9.13 -15.77
N THR A 114 -15.73 -9.67 -16.62
CA THR A 114 -16.14 -11.08 -16.62
C THR A 114 -16.09 -11.72 -18.02
N ALA A 115 -16.28 -13.04 -18.10
CA ALA A 115 -16.46 -13.90 -19.30
C ALA A 115 -15.26 -14.21 -20.24
N GLU A 116 -14.65 -15.39 -19.98
CA GLU A 116 -14.34 -16.54 -20.88
C GLU A 116 -13.79 -16.40 -22.34
N GLU A 117 -12.96 -17.38 -22.74
CA GLU A 117 -12.29 -17.46 -24.05
C GLU A 117 -13.11 -18.11 -25.19
N PRO A 118 -12.99 -17.64 -26.45
CA PRO A 118 -13.50 -18.33 -27.63
C PRO A 118 -12.44 -19.15 -28.40
N GLY A 119 -12.56 -20.48 -28.32
CA GLY A 119 -12.33 -21.47 -29.39
C GLY A 119 -11.18 -21.31 -30.40
N ALA A 120 -10.18 -22.19 -30.32
CA ALA A 120 -9.12 -22.32 -31.32
C ALA A 120 -9.61 -22.73 -32.72
N ALA A 121 -8.99 -22.16 -33.76
CA ALA A 121 -9.12 -22.59 -35.15
C ALA A 121 -7.74 -22.95 -35.73
N SER A 122 -7.60 -24.15 -36.29
CA SER A 122 -6.33 -24.70 -36.79
C SER A 122 -6.08 -24.38 -38.27
N VAL A 123 -4.88 -23.90 -38.59
CA VAL A 123 -4.28 -23.97 -39.93
C VAL A 123 -2.84 -24.46 -39.77
N SER A 124 -2.36 -25.28 -40.71
CA SER A 124 -1.06 -25.95 -40.68
C SER A 124 -0.02 -25.28 -41.61
N ASP A 125 1.17 -25.88 -41.66
CA ASP A 125 2.26 -25.63 -42.60
C ASP A 125 3.05 -24.33 -42.33
N GLY A 126 4.38 -24.25 -42.50
CA GLY A 126 5.38 -25.27 -42.86
C GLY A 126 6.80 -24.63 -42.85
N ASP A 127 7.85 -25.46 -42.91
CA ASP A 127 9.29 -25.14 -43.07
C ASP A 127 9.89 -24.17 -42.01
N ASP A 128 10.84 -24.53 -41.12
CA ASP A 128 12.08 -25.32 -41.21
C ASP A 128 13.15 -24.76 -42.15
N LEU A 129 14.20 -24.16 -41.58
CA LEU A 129 15.59 -24.22 -42.06
C LEU A 129 16.56 -23.97 -40.89
N LEU A 130 17.50 -24.89 -40.67
CA LEU A 130 18.56 -24.81 -39.66
C LEU A 130 19.97 -24.66 -40.27
N ALA A 131 20.81 -23.92 -39.55
CA ALA A 131 22.30 -23.92 -39.59
C ALA A 131 23.01 -23.45 -40.89
N GLY A 132 24.25 -22.95 -40.72
CA GLY A 132 25.13 -22.55 -41.83
C GLY A 132 26.29 -21.60 -41.44
N ASP A 133 27.38 -22.18 -40.96
CA ASP A 133 28.81 -21.78 -41.06
C ASP A 133 29.33 -20.37 -40.66
N ASP A 134 30.40 -20.41 -39.85
CA ASP A 134 31.43 -19.38 -39.65
C ASP A 134 32.65 -19.69 -40.54
N PRO A 135 33.41 -18.68 -41.01
CA PRO A 135 34.85 -18.77 -40.76
C PRO A 135 35.57 -17.43 -40.51
N LYS A 136 36.25 -17.36 -39.35
CA LYS A 136 37.65 -16.89 -39.12
C LYS A 136 38.19 -15.63 -39.84
N ALA A 137 38.78 -14.75 -39.02
CA ALA A 137 40.01 -14.03 -39.36
C ALA A 137 40.86 -13.78 -38.08
N ASP A 138 42.19 -13.80 -38.21
CA ASP A 138 43.17 -13.73 -37.10
C ASP A 138 43.65 -12.28 -36.81
N GLY A 139 44.33 -12.03 -35.68
CA GLY A 139 44.85 -10.68 -35.38
C GLY A 139 45.47 -10.40 -34.00
N ASP A 140 46.54 -11.13 -33.65
CA ASP A 140 47.67 -10.84 -32.73
C ASP A 140 47.54 -10.03 -31.39
N ASP A 141 48.55 -10.27 -30.54
CA ASP A 141 48.71 -9.84 -29.15
C ASP A 141 49.81 -8.74 -29.00
N LEU A 142 50.08 -8.32 -27.76
CA LEU A 142 51.35 -7.81 -27.19
C LEU A 142 51.46 -6.32 -26.74
N LEU A 143 51.60 -6.20 -25.42
CA LEU A 143 52.58 -5.39 -24.65
C LEU A 143 52.33 -3.88 -24.34
N ALA A 144 51.92 -3.67 -23.08
CA ALA A 144 52.70 -3.05 -21.99
C ALA A 144 53.27 -1.61 -22.09
N GLY A 145 53.14 -0.88 -20.97
CA GLY A 145 53.83 0.39 -20.71
C GLY A 145 53.38 1.03 -19.38
N ASP A 146 54.21 0.94 -18.34
CA ASP A 146 54.13 1.76 -17.13
C ASP A 146 54.56 3.23 -17.47
N ASP A 147 54.33 4.28 -16.68
CA ASP A 147 54.80 4.45 -15.29
C ASP A 147 54.36 5.80 -14.67
N LEU A 148 54.39 5.88 -13.33
CA LEU A 148 54.54 7.04 -12.43
C LEU A 148 53.85 8.42 -12.70
N LEU A 149 53.17 8.94 -11.65
CA LEU A 149 53.79 9.94 -10.75
C LEU A 149 53.11 9.95 -9.37
N ALA A 150 53.85 10.34 -8.32
CA ALA A 150 53.53 10.07 -6.92
C ALA A 150 53.19 11.33 -6.07
N GLY A 151 52.74 11.11 -4.83
CA GLY A 151 52.43 12.16 -3.86
C GLY A 151 51.99 11.64 -2.48
N ASP A 152 52.93 11.07 -1.71
CA ASP A 152 52.76 10.78 -0.27
C ASP A 152 52.79 12.07 0.58
N ASP A 153 52.22 12.03 1.80
CA ASP A 153 53.01 12.01 3.06
C ASP A 153 52.14 11.81 4.34
N LEU A 154 52.78 11.38 5.45
CA LEU A 154 52.40 11.46 6.88
C LEU A 154 51.27 10.58 7.48
N LEU A 155 51.56 9.28 7.63
CA LEU A 155 51.82 8.51 8.89
C LEU A 155 50.98 8.61 10.20
N GLU A 156 51.18 7.54 11.01
CA GLU A 156 50.83 7.26 12.44
C GLU A 156 49.47 6.58 12.74
N GLY A 157 49.40 5.40 13.40
CA GLY A 157 50.48 4.48 13.82
C GLY A 157 50.02 3.15 14.48
N ASP A 158 50.84 2.11 14.32
CA ASP A 158 51.05 0.83 15.02
C ASP A 158 49.92 -0.08 15.58
N ASP A 159 49.81 -1.23 14.90
CA ASP A 159 49.76 -2.63 15.39
C ASP A 159 49.71 -2.97 16.91
N LEU A 160 48.92 -4.01 17.22
CA LEU A 160 49.35 -5.12 18.09
C LEU A 160 48.66 -6.45 17.69
N LEU A 161 49.44 -7.44 17.24
CA LEU A 161 49.01 -8.83 17.05
C LEU A 161 50.05 -9.84 17.59
N ALA A 162 49.60 -10.67 18.53
CA ALA A 162 50.13 -11.99 18.93
C ALA A 162 48.98 -12.66 19.73
N GLY A 163 48.67 -13.94 19.64
CA GLY A 163 49.55 -15.13 19.61
C GLY A 163 49.31 -15.90 20.93
N ASP A 164 49.20 -17.23 20.99
CA ASP A 164 49.35 -18.25 19.96
C ASP A 164 48.44 -19.47 20.29
N GLY A 165 48.37 -20.48 19.42
CA GLY A 165 47.41 -21.60 19.52
C GLY A 165 47.79 -22.75 20.48
N ALA A 166 46.81 -23.62 20.75
CA ALA A 166 47.02 -24.95 21.35
C ALA A 166 46.01 -25.98 20.79
N ASP A 167 46.45 -27.22 20.63
CA ASP A 167 45.75 -28.34 19.99
C ASP A 167 45.18 -29.32 21.03
N VAL A 168 43.94 -29.80 20.82
CA VAL A 168 43.44 -31.04 21.42
C VAL A 168 42.47 -31.72 20.44
N SER A 169 42.75 -32.99 20.12
CA SER A 169 41.87 -33.89 19.38
C SER A 169 41.14 -34.86 20.31
N GLY A 170 39.97 -35.35 19.90
CA GLY A 170 39.17 -36.33 20.66
C GLY A 170 37.91 -36.74 19.91
N ASP A 171 37.81 -38.03 19.57
CA ASP A 171 36.72 -38.61 18.78
C ASP A 171 35.49 -39.02 19.61
N ASP A 172 34.36 -39.10 18.90
CA ASP A 172 33.27 -40.09 19.01
C ASP A 172 32.65 -40.43 20.38
N LEU A 173 31.32 -40.25 20.50
CA LEU A 173 30.43 -41.37 20.87
C LEU A 173 28.97 -41.11 20.47
N LEU A 174 28.25 -42.19 20.15
CA LEU A 174 26.86 -42.19 19.68
C LEU A 174 25.83 -42.45 20.80
N ALA A 175 24.59 -42.09 20.49
CA ALA A 175 23.33 -42.53 21.10
C ALA A 175 22.99 -42.05 22.52
N GLY A 176 21.73 -41.64 22.66
CA GLY A 176 21.13 -41.09 23.88
C GLY A 176 19.76 -40.51 23.51
N ASP A 177 18.76 -41.38 23.40
CA ASP A 177 17.37 -40.97 23.23
C ASP A 177 16.87 -40.30 24.51
N ASP A 178 16.07 -39.24 24.39
CA ASP A 178 15.08 -38.82 25.39
C ASP A 178 14.02 -37.96 24.68
N ASP A 179 12.87 -38.57 24.36
CA ASP A 179 11.63 -37.85 24.10
C ASP A 179 11.19 -37.17 25.40
N LEU A 180 10.89 -35.86 25.40
CA LEU A 180 9.97 -35.21 26.36
C LEU A 180 9.74 -33.72 26.03
N LEU A 181 8.78 -33.43 25.16
CA LEU A 181 8.01 -32.16 25.15
C LEU A 181 6.64 -32.41 24.50
N SER A 182 5.67 -32.85 25.30
CA SER A 182 4.25 -32.76 25.00
C SER A 182 3.57 -31.82 25.99
N ASP A 183 2.37 -31.38 25.61
CA ASP A 183 1.31 -30.85 26.48
C ASP A 183 1.53 -29.46 27.13
N ASP A 184 0.90 -28.46 26.51
CA ASP A 184 -0.15 -27.64 27.14
C ASP A 184 -0.04 -27.35 28.64
N ASP A 185 0.72 -26.32 29.03
CA ASP A 185 0.62 -25.72 30.37
C ASP A 185 0.74 -24.18 30.35
N LEU A 186 -0.27 -23.52 29.78
CA LEU A 186 -0.53 -22.10 30.04
C LEU A 186 -1.99 -21.70 29.77
N LEU A 187 -2.90 -21.94 30.73
CA LEU A 187 -4.05 -21.07 31.07
C LEU A 187 -4.89 -21.68 32.23
N THR A 188 -4.37 -21.62 33.46
CA THR A 188 -5.18 -21.81 34.67
C THR A 188 -5.10 -20.56 35.56
N VAL A 189 -6.03 -19.64 35.36
CA VAL A 189 -6.35 -18.60 36.36
C VAL A 189 -7.36 -19.21 37.34
N GLY A 190 -7.11 -19.11 38.64
CA GLY A 190 -7.98 -19.69 39.66
C GLY A 190 -9.24 -18.84 39.91
N ASP A 191 -10.39 -19.51 40.04
CA ASP A 191 -11.65 -18.91 40.48
C ASP A 191 -11.64 -18.71 42.02
N ASP A 192 -11.13 -17.58 42.50
CA ASP A 192 -11.21 -17.15 43.91
C ASP A 192 -12.29 -16.05 44.09
N ASP A 193 -13.58 -16.42 44.04
CA ASP A 193 -14.68 -15.47 44.28
C ASP A 193 -15.97 -16.11 44.87
N ASP A 194 -15.84 -16.87 45.98
CA ASP A 194 -16.97 -17.44 46.74
C ASP A 194 -17.09 -16.82 48.15
N LEU A 195 -17.54 -15.56 48.21
CA LEU A 195 -17.66 -14.80 49.47
C LEU A 195 -18.98 -14.02 49.69
N LEU A 196 -20.09 -14.42 49.05
CA LEU A 196 -21.44 -13.93 49.40
C LEU A 196 -22.54 -15.02 49.37
N SER A 197 -22.41 -16.05 50.20
CA SER A 197 -23.46 -17.06 50.41
C SER A 197 -24.63 -16.52 51.27
N GLY A 198 -25.56 -15.77 50.67
CA GLY A 198 -26.79 -15.26 51.29
C GLY A 198 -28.05 -15.65 50.51
N GLY A 199 -28.53 -16.88 50.69
CA GLY A 199 -29.52 -17.49 49.79
C GLY A 199 -30.96 -16.99 49.89
N GLY A 200 -31.70 -17.03 48.76
CA GLY A 200 -33.13 -16.69 48.73
C GLY A 200 -33.83 -16.87 47.38
N THR A 201 -34.42 -18.06 47.16
CA THR A 201 -35.38 -18.40 46.06
C THR A 201 -34.87 -18.33 44.62
N GLY A 202 -35.30 -19.30 43.79
CA GLY A 202 -34.82 -19.43 42.42
C GLY A 202 -35.58 -18.59 41.39
N LEU A 203 -34.85 -18.04 40.43
CA LEU A 203 -35.35 -17.54 39.16
C LEU A 203 -34.75 -18.38 38.03
N THR A 204 -35.54 -18.70 37.01
CA THR A 204 -35.04 -19.39 35.81
C THR A 204 -34.25 -18.42 34.94
N GLU A 205 -32.94 -18.63 34.82
CA GLU A 205 -32.10 -17.88 33.86
C GLU A 205 -32.67 -18.04 32.44
N THR A 206 -33.03 -16.94 31.79
CA THR A 206 -33.48 -16.96 30.40
C THR A 206 -32.27 -17.04 29.45
N VAL A 207 -32.49 -17.57 28.25
CA VAL A 207 -31.46 -17.61 27.19
C VAL A 207 -30.99 -16.20 26.82
N GLU A 208 -31.87 -15.19 26.94
CA GLU A 208 -31.52 -13.77 26.77
C GLU A 208 -30.60 -13.25 27.90
N GLY A 209 -30.79 -13.70 29.14
CA GLY A 209 -29.88 -13.41 30.24
C GLY A 209 -28.46 -13.89 29.93
N LYS A 210 -28.33 -15.16 29.53
CA LYS A 210 -27.01 -15.74 29.18
C LYS A 210 -26.39 -15.10 27.94
N LYS A 211 -27.17 -14.80 26.90
CA LYS A 211 -26.68 -14.03 25.74
C LYS A 211 -26.19 -12.65 26.14
N LYS A 212 -26.96 -11.91 26.96
CA LYS A 212 -26.58 -10.56 27.41
C LYS A 212 -25.31 -10.60 28.27
N GLU A 213 -25.19 -11.59 29.15
CA GLU A 213 -24.01 -11.76 29.98
C GLU A 213 -22.77 -12.21 29.18
N GLU A 214 -22.95 -13.10 28.20
CA GLU A 214 -21.89 -13.49 27.27
C GLU A 214 -21.43 -12.31 26.40
N THR A 215 -22.37 -11.49 25.90
CA THR A 215 -22.04 -10.22 25.22
C THR A 215 -21.26 -9.29 26.14
N ILE A 216 -21.71 -9.08 27.39
CA ILE A 216 -21.00 -8.24 28.36
C ILE A 216 -19.59 -8.77 28.64
N ARG A 217 -19.41 -10.09 28.84
CA ARG A 217 -18.10 -10.72 29.04
C ARG A 217 -17.20 -10.59 27.80
N ARG A 218 -17.74 -10.74 26.58
CA ARG A 218 -17.01 -10.52 25.32
C ARG A 218 -16.59 -9.05 25.14
N THR A 219 -17.48 -8.09 25.42
CA THR A 219 -17.18 -6.65 25.39
C THR A 219 -16.14 -6.27 26.44
N ALA A 220 -16.28 -6.76 27.68
CA ALA A 220 -15.31 -6.53 28.74
C ALA A 220 -13.93 -7.09 28.38
N ASN A 221 -13.85 -8.30 27.81
CA ASN A 221 -12.58 -8.87 27.36
C ASN A 221 -11.96 -8.08 26.20
N ALA A 222 -12.75 -7.59 25.24
CA ALA A 222 -12.25 -6.75 24.14
C ALA A 222 -11.71 -5.39 24.63
N GLU A 223 -12.41 -4.74 25.57
CA GLU A 223 -11.92 -3.48 26.18
C GLU A 223 -10.73 -3.73 27.12
N HIS A 224 -10.67 -4.86 27.84
CA HIS A 224 -9.48 -5.26 28.58
C HIS A 224 -8.27 -5.54 27.67
N GLU A 225 -8.45 -6.22 26.54
CA GLU A 225 -7.37 -6.47 25.56
C GLU A 225 -6.87 -5.16 24.94
N LYS A 226 -7.78 -4.24 24.60
CA LYS A 226 -7.49 -2.88 24.15
C LYS A 226 -6.68 -2.08 25.18
N LEU A 227 -7.12 -2.06 26.45
CA LEU A 227 -6.38 -1.43 27.56
C LEU A 227 -5.01 -2.10 27.80
N PHE A 228 -4.92 -3.43 27.71
CA PHE A 228 -3.68 -4.17 27.88
C PHE A 228 -2.68 -3.88 26.76
N LEU A 229 -3.15 -3.69 25.52
CA LEU A 229 -2.30 -3.33 24.39
C LEU A 229 -1.93 -1.83 24.35
N GLU A 230 -2.80 -0.92 24.78
CA GLU A 230 -2.41 0.48 25.05
C GLU A 230 -1.32 0.56 26.15
N SER A 231 -1.33 -0.37 27.12
CA SER A 231 -0.28 -0.46 28.13
C SER A 231 1.10 -0.91 27.60
N LYS A 232 1.15 -1.42 26.36
CA LYS A 232 2.39 -1.74 25.63
C LYS A 232 2.74 -0.67 24.59
N TYR A 233 1.77 -0.20 23.81
CA TYR A 233 1.96 0.78 22.74
C TYR A 233 0.80 1.79 22.70
N PRO A 234 0.96 2.98 23.32
CA PRO A 234 -0.05 4.04 23.30
C PRO A 234 -0.39 4.54 21.89
N SER A 235 -1.69 4.79 21.67
CA SER A 235 -2.23 5.42 20.45
C SER A 235 -1.72 6.86 20.28
N ALA A 236 -1.62 7.33 19.03
CA ALA A 236 -1.38 8.73 18.70
C ALA A 236 -2.44 9.68 19.26
N ASN A 237 -3.66 9.23 19.56
CA ASN A 237 -4.70 10.04 20.24
C ASN A 237 -4.25 10.46 21.65
N THR A 238 -3.57 9.57 22.37
CA THR A 238 -2.90 9.88 23.65
C THR A 238 -1.89 11.01 23.48
N CYS A 239 -1.13 11.00 22.37
CA CYS A 239 -0.16 12.05 22.05
C CYS A 239 -0.82 13.37 21.64
N ALA A 240 -1.93 13.33 20.90
CA ALA A 240 -2.69 14.50 20.42
C ALA A 240 -3.03 15.47 21.55
N THR A 241 -3.43 14.90 22.69
CA THR A 241 -3.85 15.58 23.91
C THR A 241 -2.82 16.58 24.47
N CYS A 242 -1.53 16.41 24.15
CA CYS A 242 -0.45 17.34 24.52
C CYS A 242 0.33 17.88 23.31
N HIS A 243 0.29 17.21 22.15
CA HIS A 243 1.03 17.54 20.93
C HIS A 243 0.09 17.78 19.72
N PRO A 244 -0.94 18.66 19.83
CA PRO A 244 -2.00 18.76 18.82
C PRO A 244 -1.47 19.16 17.44
N GLY A 245 -0.50 20.08 17.36
CA GLY A 245 0.07 20.52 16.08
C GLY A 245 0.94 19.46 15.39
N GLN A 246 1.57 18.55 16.14
CA GLN A 246 2.29 17.41 15.55
C GLN A 246 1.31 16.31 15.15
N TYR A 247 0.25 16.10 15.93
CA TYR A 247 -0.81 15.16 15.62
C TYR A 247 -1.60 15.58 14.35
N GLU A 248 -2.03 16.84 14.21
CA GLU A 248 -2.71 17.31 12.99
C GLU A 248 -1.85 17.03 11.74
N GLN A 249 -0.57 17.41 11.79
CA GLN A 249 0.38 17.16 10.70
C GLN A 249 0.56 15.67 10.41
N TRP A 250 0.73 14.85 11.43
CA TRP A 250 0.91 13.40 11.28
C TRP A 250 -0.36 12.70 10.79
N SER A 251 -1.54 13.07 11.29
CA SER A 251 -2.81 12.39 11.04
C SER A 251 -3.22 12.31 9.58
N VAL A 252 -2.75 13.27 8.77
CA VAL A 252 -2.98 13.37 7.31
C VAL A 252 -1.82 12.82 6.47
N SER A 253 -0.70 12.44 7.11
CA SER A 253 0.53 12.04 6.44
C SER A 253 0.43 10.65 5.81
N GLN A 254 1.32 10.36 4.87
CA GLN A 254 1.42 9.01 4.30
C GLN A 254 2.04 7.99 5.28
N HIS A 255 2.66 8.45 6.37
CA HIS A 255 3.04 7.60 7.51
C HIS A 255 1.81 7.09 8.28
N ALA A 256 0.84 7.97 8.56
CA ALA A 256 -0.44 7.62 9.17
C ALA A 256 -1.33 6.74 8.27
N TYR A 257 -1.22 6.88 6.95
CA TYR A 257 -1.98 6.11 5.96
C TYR A 257 -1.34 4.75 5.59
N ALA A 258 -0.09 4.48 6.02
CA ALA A 258 0.74 3.41 5.50
C ALA A 258 0.10 2.01 5.59
N GLN A 259 -0.59 1.71 6.70
CA GLN A 259 -1.32 0.46 6.92
C GLN A 259 -2.76 0.49 6.36
N LEU A 260 -3.40 1.67 6.37
CA LEU A 260 -4.79 1.86 5.94
C LEU A 260 -5.00 1.72 4.42
N SER A 261 -3.96 1.87 3.60
CA SER A 261 -4.09 1.84 2.13
C SER A 261 -4.59 0.47 1.61
N PRO A 262 -5.76 0.41 0.93
CA PRO A 262 -6.30 -0.85 0.42
C PRO A 262 -5.49 -1.39 -0.76
N ILE A 263 -4.87 -0.49 -1.54
CA ILE A 263 -3.96 -0.85 -2.65
C ILE A 263 -2.75 -1.61 -2.08
N TYR A 264 -2.15 -1.08 -1.00
CA TYR A 264 -1.05 -1.73 -0.31
C TYR A 264 -1.45 -3.11 0.25
N MET A 265 -2.60 -3.21 0.92
CA MET A 265 -3.09 -4.47 1.49
C MET A 265 -3.34 -5.55 0.42
N ALA A 266 -3.96 -5.19 -0.70
CA ALA A 266 -4.15 -6.08 -1.83
C ALA A 266 -2.80 -6.48 -2.47
N MET A 267 -1.85 -5.56 -2.57
CA MET A 267 -0.53 -5.80 -3.15
C MET A 267 0.33 -6.75 -2.30
N GLN A 268 0.44 -6.52 -0.99
CA GLN A 268 1.24 -7.38 -0.11
C GLN A 268 0.63 -8.79 0.01
N THR A 269 -0.71 -8.89 0.04
CA THR A 269 -1.44 -10.16 -0.02
C THR A 269 -1.20 -10.86 -1.36
N THR A 270 -1.34 -10.16 -2.49
CA THR A 270 -1.07 -10.72 -3.84
C THR A 270 0.36 -11.22 -3.99
N ILE A 271 1.36 -10.47 -3.48
CA ILE A 271 2.76 -10.88 -3.53
C ILE A 271 2.98 -12.13 -2.66
N ASN A 272 2.42 -12.20 -1.45
CA ASN A 272 2.51 -13.38 -0.61
C ASN A 272 1.81 -14.60 -1.25
N MET A 273 0.61 -14.46 -1.82
CA MET A 273 -0.06 -15.51 -2.59
C MET A 273 0.81 -16.02 -3.75
N LYS A 274 1.30 -15.11 -4.61
CA LYS A 274 2.13 -15.45 -5.78
C LYS A 274 3.53 -15.97 -5.43
N THR A 275 3.97 -15.87 -4.17
CA THR A 275 5.30 -16.32 -3.71
C THR A 275 5.24 -17.49 -2.73
N SER A 276 4.11 -18.20 -2.65
CA SER A 276 3.89 -19.31 -1.69
C SER A 276 4.18 -18.89 -0.24
N ALA A 277 3.76 -17.67 0.11
CA ALA A 277 4.05 -16.95 1.35
C ALA A 277 5.53 -16.73 1.71
N THR A 278 6.51 -17.08 0.86
CA THR A 278 7.94 -16.97 1.23
C THR A 278 8.45 -15.53 1.33
N ASN A 279 7.71 -14.55 0.80
CA ASN A 279 7.96 -13.13 1.03
C ASN A 279 7.58 -12.67 2.47
N GLY A 280 6.65 -13.37 3.12
CA GLY A 280 6.33 -13.21 4.55
C GLY A 280 5.93 -11.79 4.96
N ASP A 281 6.49 -11.33 6.09
CA ASP A 281 6.24 -10.00 6.66
C ASP A 281 6.99 -8.85 5.96
N PHE A 282 7.68 -9.11 4.84
CA PHE A 282 8.65 -8.18 4.25
C PHE A 282 8.06 -6.79 3.96
N CYS A 283 6.79 -6.74 3.55
CA CYS A 283 6.09 -5.49 3.27
C CYS A 283 5.60 -4.78 4.54
N ILE A 284 5.10 -5.50 5.54
CA ILE A 284 4.32 -4.94 6.65
C ILE A 284 5.18 -4.39 7.79
N ARG A 285 6.39 -4.91 7.97
CA ARG A 285 7.42 -4.33 8.86
C ARG A 285 7.74 -2.85 8.58
N CYS A 286 7.57 -2.36 7.34
CA CYS A 286 7.80 -0.96 6.97
C CYS A 286 6.52 -0.09 7.02
N HIS A 287 5.33 -0.69 7.17
CA HIS A 287 4.03 -0.01 7.10
C HIS A 287 3.28 -0.02 8.44
N ASN A 288 3.52 -1.03 9.28
CA ASN A 288 2.89 -1.26 10.57
C ASN A 288 3.89 -1.90 11.56
N PRO A 289 4.88 -1.15 12.07
CA PRO A 289 5.88 -1.68 12.99
C PRO A 289 5.29 -2.13 14.33
N VAL A 290 4.23 -1.44 14.81
CA VAL A 290 3.53 -1.81 16.06
C VAL A 290 2.89 -3.18 15.93
N GLY A 291 2.14 -3.43 14.85
CA GLY A 291 1.54 -4.74 14.54
C GLY A 291 2.57 -5.86 14.50
N MET A 292 3.73 -5.59 13.90
CA MET A 292 4.82 -6.57 13.83
C MET A 292 5.60 -6.76 15.16
N ASN A 293 5.47 -5.85 16.12
CA ASN A 293 6.00 -6.05 17.48
C ASN A 293 5.00 -6.80 18.39
N ILE A 294 3.68 -6.60 18.21
CA ILE A 294 2.64 -7.37 18.95
C ILE A 294 2.29 -8.73 18.32
N GLY A 295 2.86 -9.07 17.14
CA GLY A 295 2.59 -10.33 16.46
C GLY A 295 1.28 -10.38 15.67
N GLU A 296 0.72 -9.23 15.28
CA GLU A 296 -0.53 -9.14 14.51
C GLU A 296 -0.43 -9.84 13.15
N SER A 297 -1.52 -10.48 12.71
CA SER A 297 -1.57 -11.19 11.42
C SER A 297 -1.26 -10.28 10.23
N LEU A 298 -0.56 -10.85 9.24
CA LEU A 298 -0.29 -10.18 7.96
C LEU A 298 -1.59 -9.82 7.22
N TYR A 299 -2.63 -10.65 7.36
CA TYR A 299 -3.81 -10.68 6.48
C TYR A 299 -5.11 -10.18 7.14
N VAL A 300 -5.09 -9.77 8.41
CA VAL A 300 -6.30 -9.22 9.05
C VAL A 300 -6.73 -7.91 8.37
N SER A 301 -8.04 -7.76 8.12
CA SER A 301 -8.62 -6.53 7.55
C SER A 301 -8.35 -5.34 8.48
N ASN A 302 -8.07 -4.16 7.92
CA ASN A 302 -7.89 -2.94 8.71
C ASN A 302 -9.07 -2.64 9.65
N LEU A 303 -10.29 -3.07 9.31
CA LEU A 303 -11.47 -2.97 10.18
C LEU A 303 -11.35 -3.73 11.50
N LYS A 304 -10.59 -4.85 11.51
CA LYS A 304 -10.39 -5.75 12.67
C LYS A 304 -9.01 -5.61 13.34
N ARG A 305 -8.09 -4.77 12.79
CA ARG A 305 -6.77 -4.50 13.39
C ARG A 305 -6.85 -3.74 14.71
N ASN A 306 -5.84 -3.91 15.57
CA ASN A 306 -5.67 -3.13 16.79
C ASN A 306 -5.56 -1.62 16.47
N PRO A 307 -6.14 -0.70 17.27
CA PRO A 307 -6.10 0.74 16.99
C PRO A 307 -4.71 1.32 16.76
N THR A 308 -3.76 1.16 17.69
CA THR A 308 -2.38 1.69 17.55
C THR A 308 -1.63 1.03 16.39
N SER A 309 -1.96 -0.21 16.03
CA SER A 309 -1.41 -0.89 14.86
C SER A 309 -1.97 -0.34 13.54
N ARG A 310 -3.27 -0.02 13.51
CA ARG A 310 -3.98 0.57 12.37
C ARG A 310 -3.45 1.97 12.01
N GLU A 311 -2.89 2.69 12.97
CA GLU A 311 -2.21 3.98 12.77
C GLU A 311 -0.94 3.89 11.90
N GLY A 312 -0.44 2.69 11.60
CA GLY A 312 0.70 2.46 10.70
C GLY A 312 2.03 2.96 11.28
N ILE A 313 2.60 4.01 10.69
CA ILE A 313 3.82 4.67 11.19
C ILE A 313 3.40 5.76 12.18
N THR A 314 2.90 5.32 13.34
CA THR A 314 2.46 6.13 14.48
C THR A 314 3.62 6.80 15.23
N CYS A 315 3.29 7.74 16.13
CA CYS A 315 4.23 8.44 17.02
C CYS A 315 5.21 7.49 17.71
N VAL A 316 4.73 6.37 18.27
CA VAL A 316 5.59 5.40 18.99
C VAL A 316 6.53 4.64 18.06
N ALA A 317 6.19 4.44 16.78
CA ALA A 317 7.08 3.79 15.81
C ALA A 317 8.38 4.58 15.56
N CYS A 318 8.37 5.89 15.82
CA CYS A 318 9.57 6.74 15.79
C CYS A 318 10.11 7.07 17.20
N HIS A 319 9.23 7.31 18.17
CA HIS A 319 9.61 7.83 19.49
C HIS A 319 9.76 6.77 20.60
N ARG A 320 9.55 5.48 20.30
CA ARG A 320 9.92 4.34 21.16
C ARG A 320 11.03 3.48 20.56
N VAL A 321 11.99 4.12 19.88
CA VAL A 321 13.21 3.47 19.37
C VAL A 321 14.41 3.94 20.21
N SER A 322 15.01 3.03 20.99
CA SER A 322 16.10 3.34 21.93
C SER A 322 17.50 3.35 21.30
N ARG A 323 17.69 2.66 20.18
CA ARG A 323 19.00 2.34 19.59
C ARG A 323 19.00 2.51 18.07
N ASN A 324 20.15 2.86 17.51
CA ASN A 324 20.32 3.02 16.08
C ASN A 324 20.56 1.66 15.40
N TYR A 325 19.60 1.19 14.62
CA TYR A 325 19.72 -0.02 13.80
C TYR A 325 20.44 0.21 12.45
N GLY A 326 20.60 1.49 12.04
CA GLY A 326 21.19 1.85 10.75
C GLY A 326 20.30 1.48 9.56
N LYS A 327 20.94 1.26 8.39
CA LYS A 327 20.24 0.77 7.19
C LYS A 327 19.91 -0.71 7.37
N ILE A 328 18.66 -0.97 7.70
CA ILE A 328 17.98 -2.26 7.57
C ILE A 328 16.72 -2.05 6.73
N SER A 329 15.94 -3.10 6.46
CA SER A 329 14.61 -2.97 5.85
C SER A 329 13.53 -3.36 6.86
N GLY A 330 13.01 -2.35 7.56
CA GLY A 330 11.76 -2.34 8.32
C GLY A 330 11.73 -3.01 9.70
N ARG A 331 12.36 -4.16 9.90
CA ARG A 331 12.17 -4.94 11.15
C ARG A 331 13.09 -4.46 12.27
N PHE A 332 12.59 -3.57 13.13
CA PHE A 332 13.22 -3.14 14.39
C PHE A 332 12.28 -3.32 15.59
N ALA A 333 12.85 -3.47 16.78
CA ALA A 333 12.09 -3.57 18.02
C ALA A 333 11.73 -2.18 18.57
N LEU A 334 10.50 -2.05 19.08
CA LEU A 334 9.98 -0.89 19.79
C LEU A 334 10.00 -1.13 21.31
N GLU A 335 10.41 -0.13 22.08
CA GLU A 335 10.36 -0.15 23.54
C GLU A 335 8.90 -0.19 24.02
N GLU A 336 8.46 -1.35 24.53
CA GLU A 336 7.15 -1.51 25.18
C GLU A 336 7.01 -0.60 26.40
N GLY A 337 5.77 -0.16 26.63
CA GLY A 337 5.34 0.48 27.87
C GLY A 337 4.30 1.57 27.61
N ASP A 338 3.46 1.81 28.60
CA ASP A 338 2.36 2.76 28.56
C ASP A 338 2.80 4.24 28.39
N VAL A 339 1.85 5.17 28.48
CA VAL A 339 2.10 6.62 28.36
C VAL A 339 3.17 7.14 29.32
N PHE A 340 3.36 6.56 30.52
CA PHE A 340 4.34 7.01 31.50
C PHE A 340 5.78 6.62 31.12
N SER A 341 5.93 5.63 30.23
CA SER A 341 7.23 5.04 29.85
C SER A 341 8.06 5.95 28.92
N PRO A 342 9.40 5.80 28.88
CA PRO A 342 10.30 6.79 28.27
C PRO A 342 10.11 7.02 26.77
N VAL A 343 10.06 8.28 26.33
CA VAL A 343 10.07 8.66 24.91
C VAL A 343 11.46 9.12 24.44
N TYR A 344 11.77 8.92 23.16
CA TYR A 344 13.08 9.23 22.57
C TYR A 344 12.98 10.37 21.56
N GLY A 345 13.88 11.35 21.63
CA GLY A 345 13.78 12.56 20.81
C GLY A 345 15.11 13.28 20.56
N PRO A 346 15.14 14.29 19.66
CA PRO A 346 16.36 15.02 19.29
C PRO A 346 16.91 15.94 20.40
N LYS A 347 16.24 16.00 21.56
CA LYS A 347 16.67 16.68 22.79
C LYS A 347 16.30 15.80 23.99
N GLY A 348 17.04 15.94 25.09
CA GLY A 348 16.66 15.35 26.38
C GLY A 348 15.56 16.13 27.10
N GLY A 349 14.98 15.51 28.12
CA GLY A 349 13.81 16.00 28.87
C GLY A 349 14.04 17.14 29.85
N GLU A 350 14.86 18.15 29.54
CA GLU A 350 15.02 19.34 30.40
C GLU A 350 13.69 20.09 30.57
N GLU A 351 12.93 20.25 29.48
CA GLU A 351 11.61 20.89 29.51
C GLU A 351 10.54 19.98 30.15
N LEU A 352 10.68 18.66 30.02
CA LEU A 352 9.81 17.71 30.72
C LEU A 352 10.04 17.80 32.24
N LYS A 353 11.29 17.79 32.71
CA LYS A 353 11.61 18.01 34.12
C LYS A 353 11.05 19.34 34.66
N ARG A 354 10.98 20.38 33.83
CA ARG A 354 10.34 21.64 34.21
C ARG A 354 8.84 21.49 34.44
N VAL A 355 8.14 20.77 33.55
CA VAL A 355 6.70 20.46 33.65
C VAL A 355 6.40 19.55 34.85
N LEU A 356 7.19 18.51 35.07
CA LEU A 356 7.02 17.55 36.16
C LEU A 356 7.39 18.11 37.55
N ASN A 357 8.08 19.26 37.61
CA ASN A 357 8.39 19.96 38.85
C ASN A 357 7.26 20.89 39.35
N THR A 358 6.25 21.19 38.53
CA THR A 358 5.03 21.94 38.91
C THR A 358 3.78 21.24 38.34
N PRO A 359 3.52 19.96 38.69
CA PRO A 359 2.49 19.16 38.03
C PRO A 359 1.08 19.75 38.12
N GLU A 360 0.78 20.54 39.14
CA GLU A 360 -0.49 21.23 39.35
C GLU A 360 -0.71 22.38 38.35
N GLU A 361 0.36 23.08 37.94
CA GLU A 361 0.35 24.13 36.91
C GLU A 361 -0.03 23.54 35.55
N TYR A 362 0.51 22.36 35.25
CA TYR A 362 0.34 21.64 33.98
C TYR A 362 -0.80 20.60 34.00
N ARG A 363 -1.48 20.44 35.15
CA ARG A 363 -2.55 19.46 35.41
C ARG A 363 -2.17 18.02 35.04
N VAL A 364 -0.90 17.66 35.22
CA VAL A 364 -0.36 16.34 34.85
C VAL A 364 -0.22 15.38 36.02
N SER A 365 -0.31 14.09 35.72
CA SER A 365 -0.10 12.98 36.65
C SER A 365 1.13 12.16 36.24
N GLN A 366 1.93 11.75 37.23
CA GLN A 366 3.16 10.96 37.05
C GLN A 366 2.99 9.46 37.35
N SER A 367 1.80 9.04 37.80
CA SER A 367 1.48 7.64 38.09
C SER A 367 0.05 7.31 37.62
N LYS A 368 -0.38 6.05 37.75
CA LYS A 368 -1.76 5.64 37.45
C LYS A 368 -2.75 6.02 38.55
N ASP A 369 -2.25 6.27 39.76
CA ASP A 369 -3.04 6.48 40.97
C ASP A 369 -3.22 7.97 41.29
N ASP A 370 -2.34 8.84 40.79
CA ASP A 370 -2.41 10.29 40.98
C ASP A 370 -3.45 10.96 40.06
N PRO A 371 -4.34 11.84 40.59
CA PRO A 371 -5.38 12.48 39.81
C PRO A 371 -4.83 13.58 38.89
N GLY A 372 -4.82 13.33 37.58
CA GLY A 372 -4.41 14.31 36.56
C GLY A 372 -4.28 13.69 35.18
N ARG A 373 -3.82 14.47 34.19
CA ARG A 373 -3.56 13.98 32.83
C ARG A 373 -2.23 13.21 32.80
N SER A 374 -2.28 11.91 32.48
CA SER A 374 -1.08 11.06 32.36
C SER A 374 -0.07 11.62 31.35
N ILE A 375 1.22 11.55 31.68
CA ILE A 375 2.32 12.03 30.83
C ILE A 375 3.53 11.10 30.92
N HIS A 376 4.34 11.04 29.85
CA HIS A 376 5.64 10.34 29.87
C HIS A 376 6.56 10.93 30.94
N THR A 377 7.11 10.08 31.81
CA THR A 377 7.96 10.51 32.94
C THR A 377 9.39 10.84 32.50
N GLU A 378 9.86 10.23 31.40
CA GLU A 378 11.19 10.45 30.83
C GLU A 378 11.15 10.83 29.35
N ALA A 379 12.04 11.73 28.95
CA ALA A 379 12.37 12.01 27.55
C ALA A 379 13.88 11.93 27.34
N LYS A 380 14.33 10.94 26.55
CA LYS A 380 15.73 10.56 26.37
C LYS A 380 16.30 11.10 25.05
N PRO A 381 17.52 11.66 25.04
CA PRO A 381 18.14 12.17 23.82
C PRO A 381 18.55 11.01 22.90
N PHE A 382 18.01 10.98 21.68
CA PHE A 382 18.33 10.00 20.65
C PHE A 382 18.75 10.70 19.35
N PHE A 383 20.07 10.84 19.18
CA PHE A 383 20.66 11.63 18.09
C PHE A 383 20.36 11.07 16.69
N ALA A 384 20.08 9.77 16.55
CA ALA A 384 19.80 9.13 15.26
C ALA A 384 18.55 9.71 14.57
N LEU A 385 17.53 10.15 15.32
CA LEU A 385 16.36 10.86 14.78
C LEU A 385 16.72 12.16 14.01
N THR A 386 17.92 12.72 14.24
CA THR A 386 18.43 13.89 13.51
C THR A 386 19.24 13.52 12.26
N LYS A 387 19.29 12.24 11.87
CA LYS A 387 20.14 11.75 10.79
C LYS A 387 19.33 11.02 9.70
N PRO A 388 19.70 11.17 8.42
CA PRO A 388 19.13 10.44 7.29
C PRO A 388 19.14 8.91 7.45
N GLY A 389 20.12 8.36 8.18
CA GLY A 389 20.25 6.93 8.42
C GLY A 389 19.09 6.32 9.23
N PHE A 390 18.33 7.11 9.99
CA PHE A 390 17.10 6.67 10.62
C PHE A 390 15.97 6.51 9.60
N CYS A 391 15.80 7.47 8.69
CA CYS A 391 14.85 7.35 7.58
C CYS A 391 15.21 6.17 6.65
N GLY A 392 16.51 5.88 6.49
CA GLY A 392 17.04 4.72 5.76
C GLY A 392 16.74 3.35 6.38
N THR A 393 16.09 3.27 7.56
CA THR A 393 15.52 2.04 8.13
C THR A 393 14.25 1.59 7.39
N CYS A 394 13.55 2.53 6.72
CA CYS A 394 12.38 2.25 5.88
C CYS A 394 12.62 2.62 4.41
N HIS A 395 13.23 3.77 4.09
CA HIS A 395 13.39 4.28 2.72
C HIS A 395 14.67 3.82 1.99
N ASP A 396 15.05 2.56 2.18
CA ASP A 396 16.17 1.91 1.46
C ASP A 396 15.94 0.40 1.32
N VAL A 397 14.72 0.06 0.88
CA VAL A 397 14.12 -1.27 0.89
C VAL A 397 14.87 -2.24 -0.02
N THR A 398 15.51 -3.25 0.59
CA THR A 398 16.18 -4.34 -0.11
C THR A 398 15.58 -5.67 0.33
N LEU A 399 15.00 -6.43 -0.61
CA LEU A 399 14.51 -7.78 -0.33
C LEU A 399 15.65 -8.70 0.11
N PHE A 400 15.33 -9.72 0.88
CA PHE A 400 16.27 -10.72 1.38
C PHE A 400 16.93 -11.58 0.27
N ASN A 401 16.42 -11.53 -0.97
CA ASN A 401 17.10 -12.07 -2.15
C ASN A 401 18.16 -11.12 -2.76
N GLY A 402 18.32 -9.91 -2.21
CA GLY A 402 19.19 -8.85 -2.72
C GLY A 402 18.57 -7.94 -3.79
N PHE A 403 17.28 -8.07 -4.10
CA PHE A 403 16.58 -7.13 -4.98
C PHE A 403 16.36 -5.79 -4.29
N LYS A 404 16.82 -4.70 -4.89
CA LYS A 404 16.57 -3.34 -4.38
C LYS A 404 15.21 -2.83 -4.86
N LEU A 405 14.25 -2.78 -3.94
CA LEU A 405 12.91 -2.29 -4.22
C LEU A 405 12.86 -0.76 -4.15
N GLU A 406 13.57 -0.16 -3.20
CA GLU A 406 13.71 1.29 -3.04
C GLU A 406 15.17 1.65 -2.74
N GLU A 407 15.66 2.77 -3.26
CA GLU A 407 17.05 3.22 -3.05
C GLU A 407 17.16 4.68 -2.56
N ALA A 408 16.08 5.30 -2.05
CA ALA A 408 16.05 6.74 -1.77
C ALA A 408 17.20 7.22 -0.86
N PHE A 409 17.50 6.50 0.22
CA PHE A 409 18.66 6.81 1.08
C PHE A 409 20.02 6.53 0.39
N ALA A 410 20.10 5.52 -0.48
CA ALA A 410 21.31 5.20 -1.24
C ALA A 410 21.57 6.16 -2.42
N GLU A 411 20.53 6.72 -3.04
CA GLU A 411 20.60 7.89 -3.92
C GLU A 411 21.09 9.10 -3.12
N TYR A 412 20.42 9.41 -2.01
CA TYR A 412 20.77 10.52 -1.12
C TYR A 412 22.25 10.50 -0.69
N LYS A 413 22.78 9.36 -0.25
CA LYS A 413 24.19 9.24 0.18
C LYS A 413 25.23 9.65 -0.88
N ARG A 414 24.86 9.75 -2.17
CA ARG A 414 25.74 10.16 -3.28
C ARG A 414 25.41 11.58 -3.79
N SER A 415 24.31 12.15 -3.33
CA SER A 415 23.72 13.42 -3.80
C SER A 415 24.54 14.67 -3.40
N PRO A 416 24.39 15.80 -4.13
CA PRO A 416 24.90 17.09 -3.69
C PRO A 416 24.41 17.54 -2.30
N ALA A 417 23.13 17.32 -1.93
CA ALA A 417 22.60 17.70 -0.62
C ALA A 417 23.35 17.00 0.53
N ALA A 418 23.61 15.69 0.40
CA ALA A 418 24.38 14.94 1.38
C ALA A 418 25.83 15.43 1.54
N LYS A 419 26.44 15.94 0.45
CA LYS A 419 27.77 16.56 0.50
C LYS A 419 27.77 17.91 1.23
N ARG A 420 26.64 18.62 1.27
CA ARG A 420 26.43 19.83 2.08
C ARG A 420 26.04 19.52 3.53
N GLY A 421 25.70 18.27 3.85
CA GLY A 421 25.22 17.84 5.17
C GLY A 421 23.73 18.11 5.41
N GLU A 422 22.98 18.53 4.39
CA GLU A 422 21.52 18.69 4.44
C GLU A 422 20.85 17.33 4.57
N THR A 423 19.93 17.19 5.54
CA THR A 423 19.33 15.90 5.88
C THR A 423 17.92 15.73 5.28
N CYS A 424 17.43 14.49 5.24
CA CYS A 424 16.04 14.18 4.90
C CYS A 424 15.05 15.01 5.75
N GLN A 425 15.39 15.21 7.02
CA GLN A 425 14.63 16.02 7.97
C GLN A 425 14.59 17.51 7.57
N ASP A 426 15.65 18.06 6.99
CA ASP A 426 15.69 19.48 6.59
C ASP A 426 14.77 19.77 5.40
N CYS A 427 14.57 18.80 4.49
CA CYS A 427 13.69 18.93 3.34
C CYS A 427 12.24 18.48 3.61
N HIS A 428 12.01 17.39 4.35
CA HIS A 428 10.67 16.82 4.55
C HIS A 428 10.03 17.22 5.90
N MET A 429 10.82 17.66 6.87
CA MET A 429 10.33 18.16 8.18
C MET A 429 10.61 19.65 8.39
N GLY A 430 11.10 20.36 7.35
CA GLY A 430 11.25 21.81 7.32
C GLY A 430 9.95 22.56 7.02
N LYS A 431 10.05 23.89 6.86
CA LYS A 431 8.89 24.77 6.57
C LYS A 431 8.22 24.47 5.24
N VAL A 432 9.03 24.31 4.19
CA VAL A 432 8.62 24.09 2.80
C VAL A 432 8.98 22.65 2.43
N GLN A 433 7.98 21.86 2.06
CA GLN A 433 8.14 20.44 1.76
C GLN A 433 8.98 20.22 0.51
N GLY A 434 10.03 19.40 0.64
CA GLY A 434 11.01 19.11 -0.42
C GLY A 434 12.15 20.13 -0.56
N VAL A 435 12.31 21.08 0.37
CA VAL A 435 13.35 22.11 0.32
C VAL A 435 13.94 22.36 1.70
N ALA A 436 15.27 22.42 1.80
CA ALA A 436 16.06 22.75 3.01
C ALA A 436 15.86 24.21 3.46
N SER A 437 14.63 24.54 3.85
CA SER A 437 14.09 25.88 4.10
C SER A 437 14.19 26.32 5.57
N GLY A 438 14.93 25.56 6.38
CA GLY A 438 14.95 25.70 7.82
C GLY A 438 13.61 25.27 8.46
N TYR A 439 13.35 25.78 9.66
CA TYR A 439 12.31 25.28 10.55
C TYR A 439 11.61 26.41 11.30
N ASP A 440 10.37 26.16 11.70
CA ASP A 440 9.63 27.07 12.59
C ASP A 440 10.07 26.93 14.05
N TYR A 441 9.65 27.89 14.87
CA TYR A 441 10.10 28.01 16.26
C TYR A 441 8.93 28.40 17.15
N GLY A 442 8.64 27.58 18.17
CA GLY A 442 7.44 27.73 19.01
C GLY A 442 7.30 26.60 20.03
N PRO A 443 6.18 26.55 20.78
CA PRO A 443 5.91 25.47 21.72
C PRO A 443 5.74 24.15 20.96
N ALA A 444 6.37 23.08 21.45
CA ALA A 444 6.27 21.75 20.85
C ALA A 444 5.21 20.85 21.53
N ALA A 445 4.58 21.37 22.58
CA ALA A 445 3.47 20.78 23.31
C ALA A 445 2.70 21.90 24.03
N ILE A 446 1.40 21.68 24.26
CA ILE A 446 0.56 22.47 25.15
C ILE A 446 0.04 21.49 26.21
N VAL A 447 0.33 21.74 27.48
CA VAL A 447 0.10 20.80 28.58
C VAL A 447 -0.67 21.54 29.67
N GLY A 448 -1.89 21.07 30.01
CA GLY A 448 -2.76 21.77 30.96
C GLY A 448 -3.15 23.19 30.51
N ASP A 449 -3.31 23.41 29.21
CA ASP A 449 -3.49 24.70 28.52
C ASP A 449 -2.24 25.61 28.51
N VAL A 450 -1.14 25.20 29.16
CA VAL A 450 0.11 25.98 29.24
C VAL A 450 1.10 25.55 28.14
N PRO A 451 1.60 26.48 27.30
CA PRO A 451 2.57 26.16 26.26
C PRO A 451 3.96 25.84 26.82
N THR A 452 4.62 24.82 26.27
CA THR A 452 6.03 24.52 26.56
C THR A 452 6.99 25.58 26.00
N ARG A 453 8.21 25.65 26.54
CA ARG A 453 9.27 26.55 26.05
C ARG A 453 9.52 26.39 24.55
N ASN A 454 9.61 27.53 23.86
CA ASN A 454 9.83 27.58 22.43
C ASN A 454 11.10 26.83 22.00
N ARG A 455 10.99 26.01 20.95
CA ARG A 455 12.10 25.26 20.33
C ARG A 455 11.91 25.16 18.81
N LYS A 456 12.92 24.64 18.11
CA LYS A 456 12.80 24.15 16.73
C LYS A 456 11.61 23.19 16.65
N LEU A 457 10.64 23.53 15.80
CA LEU A 457 9.54 22.67 15.40
C LEU A 457 9.91 21.93 14.12
N THR A 458 9.53 20.66 14.04
CA THR A 458 9.67 19.84 12.85
C THR A 458 8.27 19.51 12.34
N ASN A 459 8.08 19.64 11.02
CA ASN A 459 6.82 19.30 10.37
C ASN A 459 6.67 17.77 10.27
N HIS A 460 5.53 17.22 10.72
CA HIS A 460 5.23 15.78 10.71
C HIS A 460 4.27 15.36 9.60
N MET A 461 4.07 16.20 8.57
CA MET A 461 3.20 15.89 7.43
C MET A 461 3.86 14.98 6.39
N PHE A 462 5.20 14.93 6.36
CA PHE A 462 6.01 14.02 5.53
C PHE A 462 5.49 13.91 4.08
N ALA A 463 5.25 15.05 3.42
CA ALA A 463 4.51 15.07 2.17
C ALA A 463 5.22 14.27 1.08
N GLY A 464 4.44 13.45 0.37
CA GLY A 464 4.89 12.53 -0.66
C GLY A 464 3.97 12.52 -1.89
N PRO A 465 4.15 11.56 -2.81
CA PRO A 465 3.38 11.46 -4.06
C PRO A 465 1.97 10.89 -3.88
N ASP A 466 1.70 10.22 -2.76
CA ASP A 466 0.51 9.40 -2.51
C ASP A 466 -0.56 10.15 -1.69
N TYR A 467 -1.78 9.59 -1.64
CA TYR A 467 -2.95 10.23 -1.01
C TYR A 467 -4.03 9.20 -0.65
N SER A 468 -4.96 9.57 0.23
CA SER A 468 -6.07 8.69 0.64
C SER A 468 -7.14 8.54 -0.45
N ILE A 469 -7.67 7.32 -0.56
CA ILE A 469 -8.85 7.01 -1.39
C ILE A 469 -9.98 6.34 -0.59
N ILE A 470 -9.82 6.16 0.71
CA ILE A 470 -10.82 5.52 1.58
C ILE A 470 -11.86 6.53 2.09
N HIS A 471 -12.74 6.12 3.01
CA HIS A 471 -13.78 7.01 3.53
C HIS A 471 -13.18 8.12 4.44
N PRO A 472 -13.59 9.41 4.30
CA PRO A 472 -13.02 10.52 5.09
C PRO A 472 -13.28 10.41 6.61
N GLY A 473 -14.27 9.62 7.04
CA GLY A 473 -14.48 9.28 8.45
C GLY A 473 -13.48 8.25 9.01
N ILE A 474 -12.71 7.59 8.13
CA ILE A 474 -11.66 6.62 8.51
C ILE A 474 -10.26 7.22 8.40
N PHE A 475 -10.05 8.12 7.43
CA PHE A 475 -8.79 8.84 7.28
C PHE A 475 -9.02 10.26 6.74
N PRO A 476 -8.42 11.32 7.31
CA PRO A 476 -7.32 11.35 8.31
C PRO A 476 -7.65 10.73 9.68
N HIS A 477 -6.65 10.44 10.50
CA HIS A 477 -6.95 10.03 11.89
C HIS A 477 -7.57 11.21 12.66
N ASN A 478 -8.71 10.99 13.32
CA ASN A 478 -9.30 11.99 14.21
C ASN A 478 -9.81 11.34 15.49
N VAL A 479 -9.56 11.99 16.63
CA VAL A 479 -9.95 11.49 17.96
C VAL A 479 -11.47 11.42 18.04
N GLU A 480 -12.15 12.52 17.72
CA GLU A 480 -13.62 12.63 17.69
C GLU A 480 -14.25 11.58 16.76
N ALA A 481 -13.69 11.37 15.57
CA ALA A 481 -14.20 10.37 14.62
C ALA A 481 -14.07 8.93 15.15
N ALA A 482 -12.97 8.62 15.85
CA ALA A 482 -12.71 7.30 16.41
C ALA A 482 -13.52 7.03 17.70
N GLU A 483 -13.91 8.07 18.43
CA GLU A 483 -14.79 7.99 19.61
C GLU A 483 -16.28 7.96 19.24
N PHE A 484 -16.68 8.67 18.18
CA PHE A 484 -18.08 8.84 17.78
C PHE A 484 -18.71 7.59 17.13
N LYS A 485 -18.01 6.93 16.20
CA LYS A 485 -18.52 5.75 15.46
C LYS A 485 -17.40 4.77 15.12
N THR A 486 -17.73 3.48 15.03
CA THR A 486 -16.79 2.46 14.54
C THR A 486 -16.50 2.63 13.05
N LEU A 487 -15.41 2.03 12.57
CA LEU A 487 -15.07 2.08 11.14
C LEU A 487 -16.14 1.44 10.24
N ALA A 488 -16.84 0.42 10.73
CA ALA A 488 -17.92 -0.24 9.98
C ALA A 488 -19.12 0.69 9.79
N GLU A 489 -19.48 1.45 10.82
CA GLU A 489 -20.54 2.48 10.75
C GLU A 489 -20.10 3.64 9.86
N TRP A 490 -18.84 4.11 9.96
CA TRP A 490 -18.31 5.14 9.07
C TRP A 490 -18.36 4.76 7.58
N LEU A 491 -18.24 3.48 7.21
CA LEU A 491 -18.44 3.03 5.82
C LEU A 491 -19.89 3.13 5.34
N GLN A 492 -20.87 3.23 6.25
CA GLN A 492 -22.28 3.36 5.92
C GLN A 492 -22.71 4.83 5.68
N PHE A 493 -21.88 5.82 6.05
CA PHE A 493 -22.21 7.24 5.89
C PHE A 493 -22.11 7.67 4.42
N ASN A 494 -23.22 8.10 3.81
CA ASN A 494 -23.23 8.45 2.40
C ASN A 494 -22.86 9.92 2.13
N VAL A 495 -21.54 10.19 2.13
CA VAL A 495 -20.96 11.48 1.71
C VAL A 495 -21.41 11.91 0.31
N GLY A 496 -21.56 10.95 -0.62
CA GLY A 496 -21.93 11.23 -2.01
C GLY A 496 -23.38 11.72 -2.18
N ALA A 497 -24.28 11.27 -1.31
CA ALA A 497 -25.65 11.78 -1.22
C ALA A 497 -25.73 13.13 -0.48
N GLY A 498 -24.70 13.48 0.30
CA GLY A 498 -24.66 14.72 1.08
C GLY A 498 -25.35 14.63 2.44
N TRP A 499 -25.38 13.44 3.07
CA TRP A 499 -25.92 13.26 4.44
C TRP A 499 -25.33 14.29 5.43
N GLY A 500 -26.17 14.72 6.38
CA GLY A 500 -25.83 15.75 7.37
C GLY A 500 -25.70 17.16 6.80
N THR A 501 -26.22 17.43 5.61
CA THR A 501 -26.32 18.79 5.06
C THR A 501 -27.77 19.16 4.83
N ASP A 502 -28.14 20.41 5.11
CA ASP A 502 -29.51 20.94 4.94
C ASP A 502 -30.08 20.59 3.55
N LYS A 503 -29.27 20.71 2.49
CA LYS A 503 -29.67 20.35 1.12
C LYS A 503 -30.19 18.91 1.01
N PHE A 504 -29.59 17.96 1.72
CA PHE A 504 -30.06 16.56 1.73
C PHE A 504 -31.18 16.36 2.74
N GLU A 505 -31.01 16.83 3.98
CA GLU A 505 -31.94 16.57 5.09
C GLU A 505 -33.30 17.28 4.89
N ASP A 506 -33.35 18.48 4.31
CA ASP A 506 -34.60 19.19 3.95
C ASP A 506 -35.36 18.53 2.78
N ASN A 507 -34.68 17.69 1.98
CA ASN A 507 -35.20 17.14 0.73
C ASN A 507 -35.27 15.61 0.71
N VAL A 508 -34.97 14.95 1.83
CA VAL A 508 -35.06 13.48 1.94
C VAL A 508 -36.53 13.04 1.89
N LYS A 509 -36.82 11.98 1.14
CA LYS A 509 -38.20 11.47 0.98
C LYS A 509 -38.71 10.84 2.28
N ASP A 510 -39.97 11.10 2.62
CA ASP A 510 -40.68 10.40 3.69
C ASP A 510 -40.50 8.87 3.56
N GLY A 511 -40.03 8.23 4.64
CA GLY A 511 -39.78 6.79 4.67
C GLY A 511 -38.45 6.32 4.09
N TYR A 512 -37.51 7.23 3.74
CA TYR A 512 -36.13 6.86 3.43
C TYR A 512 -35.49 6.07 4.59
N LYS A 513 -34.88 4.93 4.28
CA LYS A 513 -34.29 4.03 5.28
C LYS A 513 -32.80 4.30 5.43
N PHE A 514 -32.43 4.95 6.51
CA PHE A 514 -31.05 5.03 6.98
C PHE A 514 -30.63 3.72 7.68
N PRO A 515 -29.32 3.38 7.68
CA PRO A 515 -28.75 2.40 8.59
C PRO A 515 -28.99 2.81 10.05
N GLU A 516 -29.07 1.82 10.96
CA GLU A 516 -29.37 2.06 12.38
C GLU A 516 -28.45 3.10 13.02
N ALA A 517 -27.13 2.98 12.79
CA ALA A 517 -26.10 3.89 13.28
C ALA A 517 -26.18 5.34 12.76
N TRP A 518 -27.01 5.60 11.74
CA TRP A 518 -27.20 6.91 11.10
C TRP A 518 -28.68 7.28 10.98
N SER A 519 -29.56 6.63 11.75
CA SER A 519 -31.01 6.86 11.71
C SER A 519 -31.42 8.20 12.30
N SER A 520 -30.76 8.60 13.39
CA SER A 520 -30.81 9.94 13.97
C SER A 520 -30.30 11.00 12.98
N ILE A 521 -31.03 12.13 12.89
CA ILE A 521 -30.63 13.29 12.07
C ILE A 521 -29.48 14.05 12.71
N ASP A 522 -29.48 14.18 14.03
CA ASP A 522 -28.44 14.84 14.82
C ASP A 522 -27.09 14.12 14.60
N ASP A 523 -27.08 12.78 14.67
CA ASP A 523 -25.90 11.97 14.36
C ASP A 523 -25.35 12.22 12.95
N ARG A 524 -26.22 12.50 11.96
CA ARG A 524 -25.77 12.80 10.59
C ARG A 524 -25.13 14.19 10.50
N TYR A 525 -25.65 15.18 11.23
CA TYR A 525 -25.06 16.51 11.33
C TYR A 525 -23.73 16.50 12.11
N ASP A 526 -23.66 15.85 13.28
CA ASP A 526 -22.43 15.66 14.06
C ASP A 526 -21.35 14.93 13.23
N GLY A 527 -21.76 13.85 12.56
CA GLY A 527 -20.92 13.13 11.61
C GLY A 527 -20.43 14.02 10.47
N ARG A 528 -21.24 14.97 10.00
CA ARG A 528 -20.86 15.91 8.95
C ARG A 528 -19.86 16.97 9.41
N GLU A 529 -20.01 17.54 10.61
CA GLU A 529 -19.05 18.52 11.16
C GLU A 529 -17.65 17.91 11.30
N ILE A 530 -17.59 16.66 11.78
CA ILE A 530 -16.35 15.85 11.80
C ILE A 530 -15.78 15.71 10.38
N LEU A 531 -16.60 15.40 9.37
CA LEU A 531 -16.14 15.23 7.99
C LEU A 531 -15.68 16.52 7.32
N ASP A 532 -16.30 17.67 7.58
CA ASP A 532 -15.85 18.95 7.01
C ASP A 532 -14.49 19.37 7.57
N THR A 533 -14.24 19.14 8.87
CA THR A 533 -12.90 19.23 9.47
C THR A 533 -11.89 18.30 8.78
N GLN A 534 -12.31 17.09 8.39
CA GLN A 534 -11.46 16.12 7.69
C GLN A 534 -11.18 16.53 6.24
N PHE A 535 -12.13 17.19 5.56
CA PHE A 535 -11.91 17.75 4.21
C PHE A 535 -10.90 18.91 4.23
N GLU A 536 -10.94 19.80 5.23
CA GLU A 536 -9.89 20.81 5.40
C GLU A 536 -8.50 20.17 5.60
N ARG A 537 -8.41 19.16 6.47
CA ARG A 537 -7.19 18.39 6.74
C ARG A 537 -6.64 17.73 5.47
N LEU A 538 -7.51 17.13 4.65
CA LEU A 538 -7.14 16.54 3.36
C LEU A 538 -6.70 17.59 2.32
N GLU A 539 -7.32 18.76 2.28
CA GLU A 539 -6.91 19.86 1.38
C GLU A 539 -5.55 20.43 1.79
N LYS A 540 -5.29 20.65 3.09
CA LYS A 540 -3.96 21.01 3.62
C LYS A 540 -2.89 20.01 3.15
N ALA A 541 -3.17 18.71 3.27
CA ALA A 541 -2.28 17.64 2.81
C ALA A 541 -2.10 17.63 1.29
N ARG A 542 -3.17 17.86 0.50
CA ARG A 542 -3.12 17.94 -0.96
C ARG A 542 -2.25 19.11 -1.44
N GLN A 543 -2.29 20.24 -0.76
CA GLN A 543 -1.42 21.39 -1.05
C GLN A 543 0.04 21.10 -0.69
N ALA A 544 0.31 20.45 0.44
CA ALA A 544 1.66 20.01 0.81
C ALA A 544 2.24 18.99 -0.20
N ARG A 545 1.42 18.03 -0.65
CA ARG A 545 1.71 17.10 -1.76
C ARG A 545 2.03 17.83 -3.06
N LEU A 546 1.22 18.82 -3.45
CA LEU A 546 1.47 19.62 -4.66
C LEU A 546 2.75 20.46 -4.54
N GLN A 547 3.06 20.97 -3.35
CA GLN A 547 4.29 21.71 -3.06
C GLN A 547 5.52 20.82 -3.22
N VAL A 548 5.60 19.66 -2.56
CA VAL A 548 6.76 18.76 -2.67
C VAL A 548 6.95 18.26 -4.11
N LEU A 549 5.86 17.95 -4.84
CA LEU A 549 5.95 17.50 -6.23
C LEU A 549 6.37 18.63 -7.20
N ARG A 550 5.92 19.87 -7.01
CA ARG A 550 6.41 21.04 -7.78
C ARG A 550 7.82 21.47 -7.39
N ASN A 551 8.28 21.12 -6.19
CA ASN A 551 9.66 21.31 -5.79
C ASN A 551 10.57 20.25 -6.43
N GLY A 552 10.20 18.97 -6.35
CA GLY A 552 10.96 17.85 -6.91
C GLY A 552 10.97 17.76 -8.45
N PHE A 553 9.91 18.16 -9.15
CA PHE A 553 9.86 18.14 -10.63
C PHE A 553 9.75 19.54 -11.23
N LYS A 554 10.46 19.80 -12.32
CA LYS A 554 10.39 21.02 -13.15
C LYS A 554 10.05 20.68 -14.61
N LEU A 555 9.53 21.67 -15.33
CA LEU A 555 9.18 21.57 -16.74
C LEU A 555 9.62 22.87 -17.46
N SER A 556 10.36 22.78 -18.56
CA SER A 556 10.75 23.95 -19.37
C SER A 556 9.54 24.58 -20.06
N ASP A 557 9.74 25.67 -20.80
CA ASP A 557 8.80 26.08 -21.84
C ASP A 557 8.93 25.18 -23.09
N ILE A 558 7.93 25.24 -23.98
CA ILE A 558 7.88 24.43 -25.20
C ILE A 558 8.77 25.06 -26.26
N THR A 559 9.81 24.36 -26.68
CA THR A 559 10.70 24.77 -27.78
C THR A 559 10.16 24.24 -29.10
N ILE A 560 9.88 25.12 -30.07
CA ILE A 560 9.55 24.71 -31.44
C ILE A 560 10.85 24.37 -32.16
N VAL A 561 11.00 23.10 -32.57
CA VAL A 561 12.19 22.56 -33.24
C VAL A 561 12.03 22.63 -34.77
N ASP A 562 10.82 22.43 -35.28
CA ASP A 562 10.48 22.52 -36.70
C ASP A 562 9.05 23.05 -36.85
N ASN A 563 8.83 23.89 -37.86
CA ASN A 563 7.50 24.36 -38.27
C ASN A 563 7.40 24.59 -39.80
N ALA A 564 8.19 23.84 -40.58
CA ALA A 564 8.09 23.82 -42.03
C ALA A 564 6.71 23.30 -42.50
N SER A 565 6.36 23.53 -43.77
CA SER A 565 5.00 23.40 -44.32
C SER A 565 4.31 22.04 -44.18
N ARG A 566 5.05 20.97 -43.83
CA ARG A 566 4.50 19.64 -43.47
C ARG A 566 5.16 19.01 -42.24
N ALA A 567 5.84 19.78 -41.40
CA ALA A 567 6.53 19.28 -40.22
C ALA A 567 6.37 20.24 -39.03
N LEU A 568 5.69 19.78 -37.98
CA LEU A 568 5.66 20.44 -36.68
C LEU A 568 6.35 19.53 -35.67
N LYS A 569 7.52 19.96 -35.18
CA LYS A 569 8.27 19.28 -34.13
C LYS A 569 8.51 20.24 -32.97
N PHE A 570 8.39 19.73 -31.76
CA PHE A 570 8.64 20.52 -30.55
C PHE A 570 9.21 19.64 -29.44
N SER A 571 9.91 20.28 -28.50
CA SER A 571 10.49 19.61 -27.34
C SER A 571 10.20 20.36 -26.05
N VAL A 572 10.35 19.65 -24.94
CA VAL A 572 10.22 20.17 -23.58
C VAL A 572 11.12 19.35 -22.65
N ASP A 573 11.81 20.01 -21.73
CA ASP A 573 12.65 19.34 -20.74
C ASP A 573 11.87 19.09 -19.45
N VAL A 574 11.95 17.86 -18.95
CA VAL A 574 11.52 17.50 -17.59
C VAL A 574 12.78 17.34 -16.74
N SER A 575 12.88 18.10 -15.65
CA SER A 575 14.10 18.17 -14.84
C SER A 575 13.83 17.87 -13.37
N SER A 576 14.80 17.27 -12.69
CA SER A 576 14.81 17.17 -11.24
C SER A 576 15.05 18.55 -10.63
N GLY A 577 14.12 18.99 -9.79
CA GLY A 577 14.21 20.20 -8.99
C GLY A 577 14.82 20.00 -7.61
N THR A 578 15.23 18.77 -7.28
CA THR A 578 15.95 18.41 -6.06
C THR A 578 17.34 17.87 -6.40
N ASP A 579 18.31 18.18 -5.56
CA ASP A 579 19.64 17.60 -5.60
C ASP A 579 19.91 16.69 -4.37
N GLY A 580 18.84 16.16 -3.76
CA GLY A 580 18.88 15.26 -2.61
C GLY A 580 18.58 13.79 -2.88
N HIS A 581 17.88 13.42 -3.97
CA HIS A 581 17.63 12.05 -4.41
C HIS A 581 17.09 12.05 -5.86
N GLY A 582 16.83 10.88 -6.46
CA GLY A 582 16.22 10.80 -7.78
C GLY A 582 14.73 11.16 -7.78
N VAL A 583 14.13 11.45 -8.93
CA VAL A 583 12.69 11.75 -9.03
C VAL A 583 12.02 11.03 -10.22
N PRO A 584 10.98 10.20 -10.01
CA PRO A 584 10.50 9.72 -8.70
C PRO A 584 11.55 8.87 -7.95
N THR A 585 11.38 8.70 -6.63
CA THR A 585 12.16 7.75 -5.81
C THR A 585 11.22 6.95 -4.91
N GLY A 586 11.77 6.16 -4.00
CA GLY A 586 11.03 5.14 -3.26
C GLY A 586 10.67 3.98 -4.19
N PHE A 587 9.41 3.54 -4.17
CA PHE A 587 8.88 2.53 -5.09
C PHE A 587 8.60 3.12 -6.49
N ASP A 588 9.66 3.62 -7.13
CA ASP A 588 9.67 4.26 -8.47
C ASP A 588 9.06 3.42 -9.62
N ALA A 589 8.85 2.12 -9.42
CA ALA A 589 8.22 1.23 -10.40
C ALA A 589 6.68 1.29 -10.40
N GLU A 590 6.04 1.77 -9.32
CA GLU A 590 4.61 2.10 -9.31
C GLU A 590 4.35 3.61 -9.48
N ARG A 591 5.34 4.49 -9.26
CA ARG A 591 5.15 5.94 -9.35
C ARG A 591 5.02 6.41 -10.81
N LEU A 592 3.79 6.70 -11.22
CA LEU A 592 3.45 7.14 -12.58
C LEU A 592 3.55 8.67 -12.72
N ILE A 593 4.68 9.13 -13.28
CA ILE A 593 4.95 10.53 -13.64
C ILE A 593 5.12 10.61 -15.16
N PHE A 594 4.28 11.37 -15.85
CA PHE A 594 4.21 11.39 -17.32
C PHE A 594 3.85 12.75 -17.89
N LEU A 595 4.13 12.96 -19.19
CA LEU A 595 3.65 14.13 -19.94
C LEU A 595 2.38 13.78 -20.70
N GLN A 596 1.33 14.57 -20.48
CA GLN A 596 0.16 14.61 -21.37
C GLN A 596 0.33 15.76 -22.37
N VAL A 597 0.26 15.44 -23.65
CA VAL A 597 0.46 16.35 -24.78
C VAL A 597 -0.79 16.37 -25.65
N THR A 598 -1.22 17.57 -26.04
CA THR A 598 -2.34 17.74 -26.97
C THR A 598 -2.02 18.88 -27.92
N VAL A 599 -2.18 18.65 -29.22
CA VAL A 599 -2.11 19.70 -30.25
C VAL A 599 -3.49 19.85 -30.87
N LYS A 600 -3.96 21.10 -30.96
CA LYS A 600 -5.25 21.46 -31.57
C LYS A 600 -5.06 22.40 -32.77
N ASP A 601 -5.94 22.31 -33.76
CA ASP A 601 -6.03 23.27 -34.87
C ASP A 601 -6.73 24.57 -34.45
N SER A 602 -6.85 25.53 -35.37
CA SER A 602 -7.51 26.83 -35.14
C SER A 602 -9.01 26.75 -34.85
N LYS A 603 -9.64 25.58 -35.08
CA LYS A 603 -11.05 25.29 -34.77
C LYS A 603 -11.22 24.55 -33.43
N GLY A 604 -10.13 24.16 -32.77
CA GLY A 604 -10.14 23.42 -31.51
C GLY A 604 -10.18 21.90 -31.67
N ASN A 605 -10.06 21.36 -32.89
CA ASN A 605 -9.99 19.91 -33.13
C ASN A 605 -8.62 19.38 -32.68
N THR A 606 -8.57 18.27 -31.96
CA THR A 606 -7.31 17.59 -31.62
C THR A 606 -6.72 16.94 -32.87
N VAL A 607 -5.49 17.33 -33.22
CA VAL A 607 -4.74 16.80 -34.38
C VAL A 607 -3.58 15.88 -33.98
N TYR A 608 -3.21 15.86 -32.69
CA TYR A 608 -2.21 14.96 -32.12
C TYR A 608 -2.38 14.87 -30.60
N VAL A 609 -2.13 13.68 -30.04
CA VAL A 609 -2.22 13.40 -28.61
C VAL A 609 -1.20 12.32 -28.20
N SER A 610 -0.60 12.50 -27.03
CA SER A 610 0.28 11.54 -26.36
C SER A 610 0.10 11.71 -24.83
N GLY A 611 0.26 10.65 -24.05
CA GLY A 611 -0.03 10.68 -22.61
C GLY A 611 -1.49 10.98 -22.26
N ASP A 612 -2.41 10.68 -23.17
CA ASP A 612 -3.80 10.37 -22.86
C ASP A 612 -3.92 8.99 -22.19
N ARG A 613 -5.10 8.75 -21.60
CA ARG A 613 -5.41 7.52 -20.88
C ARG A 613 -6.39 6.65 -21.67
N ASP A 614 -6.31 5.34 -21.46
CA ASP A 614 -7.37 4.41 -21.82
C ASP A 614 -8.61 4.57 -20.89
N PRO A 615 -9.76 3.92 -21.21
CA PRO A 615 -10.96 4.01 -20.38
C PRO A 615 -10.81 3.51 -18.93
N ASN A 616 -9.84 2.63 -18.65
CA ASN A 616 -9.54 2.20 -17.27
C ASN A 616 -8.76 3.27 -16.50
N GLY A 617 -7.97 4.09 -17.19
CA GLY A 617 -7.21 5.20 -16.64
C GLY A 617 -5.69 5.04 -16.69
N ASP A 618 -5.19 4.01 -17.38
CA ASP A 618 -3.77 3.85 -17.66
C ASP A 618 -3.33 4.69 -18.86
N VAL A 619 -2.07 5.14 -18.86
CA VAL A 619 -1.44 5.65 -20.09
C VAL A 619 -1.31 4.51 -21.11
N ARG A 620 -1.40 4.82 -22.41
CA ARG A 620 -1.36 3.85 -23.52
C ARG A 620 0.02 3.21 -23.74
N ASP A 621 0.59 2.58 -22.71
CA ASP A 621 1.85 1.84 -22.75
C ASP A 621 1.64 0.30 -22.90
N ALA A 622 2.72 -0.48 -22.83
CA ALA A 622 2.66 -1.94 -23.01
C ALA A 622 2.03 -2.72 -21.83
N HIS A 623 1.60 -2.06 -20.75
CA HIS A 623 0.84 -2.62 -19.64
C HIS A 623 -0.64 -2.17 -19.61
N SER A 624 -1.05 -1.20 -20.46
CA SER A 624 -2.48 -0.90 -20.68
C SER A 624 -3.19 -2.12 -21.26
N LEU A 625 -4.31 -2.51 -20.66
CA LEU A 625 -5.11 -3.66 -21.11
C LEU A 625 -5.69 -3.43 -22.52
N TYR A 626 -6.19 -2.22 -22.80
CA TYR A 626 -6.70 -1.85 -24.12
C TYR A 626 -5.60 -1.88 -25.21
N VAL A 627 -4.36 -1.55 -24.85
CA VAL A 627 -3.21 -1.69 -25.78
C VAL A 627 -2.80 -3.15 -25.93
N HIS A 628 -2.90 -3.96 -24.87
CA HIS A 628 -2.59 -5.39 -24.92
C HIS A 628 -3.58 -6.19 -25.79
N ASN A 629 -4.87 -5.86 -25.69
CA ASN A 629 -5.96 -6.45 -26.47
C ASN A 629 -6.00 -5.96 -27.93
N GLY A 630 -5.26 -4.90 -28.26
CA GLY A 630 -5.26 -4.27 -29.60
C GLY A 630 -6.42 -3.31 -29.87
N GLU A 631 -7.28 -3.07 -28.89
CA GLU A 631 -8.41 -2.12 -28.93
C GLU A 631 -7.91 -0.67 -29.08
N LEU A 632 -6.80 -0.33 -28.42
CA LEU A 632 -6.11 0.95 -28.57
C LEU A 632 -4.69 0.77 -29.09
N LYS A 633 -4.22 1.77 -29.85
CA LYS A 633 -2.83 1.81 -30.33
C LYS A 633 -1.89 2.24 -29.20
N LEU A 634 -0.78 1.52 -29.05
CA LEU A 634 0.36 1.91 -28.22
C LEU A 634 0.78 3.35 -28.54
N ASP A 635 0.92 4.19 -27.51
CA ASP A 635 1.55 5.51 -27.63
C ASP A 635 3.07 5.35 -27.69
N LYS A 636 3.63 5.61 -28.88
CA LYS A 636 5.08 5.51 -29.14
C LYS A 636 5.86 6.75 -28.71
N ASP A 637 5.17 7.86 -28.47
CA ASP A 637 5.77 9.14 -28.09
C ASP A 637 5.63 9.41 -26.57
N LEU A 638 5.05 8.46 -25.83
CA LEU A 638 4.80 8.54 -24.39
C LEU A 638 6.07 8.81 -23.59
N PHE A 639 6.13 9.99 -22.96
CA PHE A 639 7.13 10.29 -21.94
C PHE A 639 6.62 9.85 -20.57
N SER A 640 7.31 8.89 -19.95
CA SER A 640 7.11 8.45 -18.57
C SER A 640 8.44 8.31 -17.83
N LEU A 641 8.43 8.59 -16.53
CA LEU A 641 9.54 8.33 -15.60
C LEU A 641 9.29 7.09 -14.71
N GLN A 642 8.19 6.36 -14.93
CA GLN A 642 7.89 5.13 -14.21
C GLN A 642 8.92 4.04 -14.55
N SER A 643 9.63 3.55 -13.54
CA SER A 643 10.53 2.40 -13.71
C SER A 643 9.74 1.12 -14.00
N LYS A 644 10.35 0.14 -14.69
CA LYS A 644 9.68 -1.13 -15.01
C LYS A 644 10.40 -2.31 -14.34
N PHE A 645 9.66 -3.26 -13.79
CA PHE A 645 10.25 -4.52 -13.33
C PHE A 645 10.55 -5.41 -14.52
N VAL A 646 11.76 -5.98 -14.57
CA VAL A 646 12.18 -6.92 -15.60
C VAL A 646 12.51 -8.24 -14.92
N VAL A 647 11.65 -9.25 -15.09
CA VAL A 647 11.83 -10.59 -14.49
C VAL A 647 12.37 -11.56 -15.53
N ARG A 648 13.13 -12.56 -15.08
CA ARG A 648 13.64 -13.64 -15.92
C ARG A 648 12.65 -14.80 -15.95
N LEU A 649 12.05 -15.05 -17.10
CA LEU A 649 11.15 -16.17 -17.34
C LEU A 649 11.91 -17.51 -17.45
N LEU A 650 11.21 -18.62 -17.26
CA LEU A 650 11.77 -19.98 -17.40
C LEU A 650 12.16 -20.29 -18.86
N ARG A 651 11.36 -19.80 -19.82
CA ARG A 651 11.61 -19.82 -21.27
C ARG A 651 11.40 -18.40 -21.82
N GLY A 652 12.07 -18.03 -22.90
CA GLY A 652 11.86 -16.73 -23.58
C GLY A 652 12.64 -15.52 -23.04
N GLY A 653 13.47 -15.66 -22.01
CA GLY A 653 14.43 -14.62 -21.59
C GLY A 653 13.97 -13.72 -20.44
N GLU A 654 14.05 -12.40 -20.62
CA GLU A 654 13.61 -11.38 -19.66
C GLU A 654 12.36 -10.64 -20.21
N ARG A 655 11.34 -10.37 -19.38
CA ARG A 655 10.09 -9.64 -19.75
C ARG A 655 9.79 -8.54 -18.73
N GLU A 656 9.22 -7.42 -19.18
CA GLU A 656 8.63 -6.43 -18.28
C GLU A 656 7.37 -6.97 -17.57
N GLN A 657 7.17 -6.59 -16.30
CA GLN A 657 6.05 -7.00 -15.45
C GLN A 657 5.57 -5.86 -14.55
N VAL A 658 4.31 -5.96 -14.10
CA VAL A 658 3.69 -5.04 -13.12
C VAL A 658 4.17 -5.34 -11.68
N LEU A 659 4.38 -6.62 -11.35
CA LEU A 659 4.86 -7.07 -10.03
C LEU A 659 6.28 -7.65 -10.13
N ALA A 660 7.07 -7.51 -9.06
CA ALA A 660 8.44 -8.05 -8.97
C ALA A 660 8.51 -9.57 -8.71
N VAL A 661 7.52 -10.34 -9.19
CA VAL A 661 7.38 -11.78 -8.99
C VAL A 661 7.38 -12.49 -10.35
N ASN A 662 8.02 -13.66 -10.42
CA ASN A 662 8.11 -14.43 -11.67
C ASN A 662 6.79 -15.16 -11.95
N THR A 663 6.34 -15.14 -13.21
CA THR A 663 5.04 -15.67 -13.67
C THR A 663 5.12 -17.08 -14.24
N SER A 664 6.00 -17.91 -13.68
CA SER A 664 6.20 -19.30 -14.13
C SER A 664 4.99 -20.19 -13.76
N THR A 665 4.36 -20.79 -14.77
CA THR A 665 3.32 -21.82 -14.61
C THR A 665 3.87 -23.14 -14.04
N ASP A 666 5.04 -23.54 -14.53
CA ASP A 666 5.58 -24.89 -14.33
C ASP A 666 6.25 -25.10 -12.96
N VAL A 667 6.43 -24.03 -12.18
CA VAL A 667 7.20 -24.02 -10.93
C VAL A 667 6.62 -22.99 -9.97
N LEU A 668 6.25 -23.42 -8.76
CA LEU A 668 5.82 -22.52 -7.67
C LEU A 668 6.87 -21.40 -7.46
N PRO A 669 6.50 -20.11 -7.61
CA PRO A 669 7.44 -19.03 -7.37
C PRO A 669 7.76 -18.94 -5.87
N LEU A 670 9.06 -18.91 -5.56
CA LEU A 670 9.58 -18.74 -4.20
C LEU A 670 10.61 -17.63 -4.22
N VAL A 671 10.42 -16.59 -3.41
CA VAL A 671 11.50 -15.65 -3.08
C VAL A 671 12.37 -16.32 -2.02
N ARG A 672 13.68 -16.41 -2.26
CA ARG A 672 14.67 -17.00 -1.35
C ARG A 672 15.96 -16.17 -1.37
N PRO A 673 16.77 -16.18 -0.29
CA PRO A 673 18.11 -15.60 -0.31
C PRO A 673 18.92 -16.12 -1.51
N GLU A 674 19.60 -15.22 -2.22
CA GLU A 674 20.42 -15.58 -3.38
C GLU A 674 21.67 -16.34 -2.91
N ARG A 675 21.97 -17.48 -3.53
CA ARG A 675 23.08 -18.38 -3.10
C ARG A 675 24.45 -17.90 -3.60
N ARG A 676 24.58 -16.61 -3.94
CA ARG A 676 25.75 -15.95 -4.51
C ARG A 676 25.74 -14.48 -4.09
N ALA A 677 26.92 -13.86 -4.02
CA ALA A 677 27.06 -12.45 -3.71
C ALA A 677 26.40 -11.56 -4.78
N THR A 678 25.23 -10.99 -4.47
CA THR A 678 24.50 -10.02 -5.31
C THR A 678 25.26 -8.71 -5.48
N THR A 679 26.15 -8.38 -4.54
CA THR A 679 27.05 -7.21 -4.59
C THR A 679 27.95 -7.19 -5.82
N ILE A 680 28.44 -8.36 -6.27
CA ILE A 680 29.30 -8.48 -7.46
C ILE A 680 28.54 -8.17 -8.75
N TYR A 681 27.26 -8.57 -8.82
CA TYR A 681 26.44 -8.43 -10.03
C TYR A 681 25.53 -7.19 -10.02
N GLY A 682 25.45 -6.46 -8.90
CA GLY A 682 24.52 -5.34 -8.67
C GLY A 682 23.03 -5.72 -8.61
N ARG A 683 22.68 -7.00 -8.81
CA ARG A 683 21.31 -7.54 -8.86
C ARG A 683 21.25 -9.04 -8.48
N PRO A 684 20.09 -9.57 -8.05
CA PRO A 684 19.84 -11.01 -8.04
C PRO A 684 19.66 -11.56 -9.46
N ARG A 685 19.69 -12.90 -9.60
CA ARG A 685 19.58 -13.55 -10.92
C ARG A 685 18.17 -13.61 -11.51
N GLY A 686 17.14 -13.44 -10.68
CA GLY A 686 15.74 -13.62 -11.08
C GLY A 686 15.03 -12.35 -11.58
N ALA A 687 15.49 -11.16 -11.19
CA ALA A 687 14.85 -9.90 -11.56
C ALA A 687 15.84 -8.72 -11.54
N ARG A 688 15.57 -7.70 -12.35
CA ARG A 688 16.18 -6.37 -12.28
C ARG A 688 15.10 -5.28 -12.39
N LYS A 689 15.47 -4.03 -12.12
CA LYS A 689 14.63 -2.87 -12.39
C LYS A 689 15.19 -2.10 -13.58
N HIS A 690 14.36 -1.79 -14.55
CA HIS A 690 14.65 -0.81 -15.60
C HIS A 690 14.36 0.58 -15.01
N LYS A 691 15.38 1.18 -14.38
CA LYS A 691 15.28 2.47 -13.69
C LYS A 691 15.01 3.58 -14.71
N GLN A 692 13.93 4.33 -14.55
CA GLN A 692 13.50 5.40 -15.47
C GLN A 692 13.44 6.79 -14.83
N ASN A 693 13.78 6.92 -13.54
CA ASN A 693 13.77 8.21 -12.86
C ASN A 693 14.88 9.18 -13.37
N LEU A 694 14.78 10.44 -12.96
CA LEU A 694 15.83 11.45 -13.13
C LEU A 694 16.73 11.41 -11.90
N GLU A 695 18.05 11.35 -12.08
CA GLU A 695 19.02 11.48 -10.99
C GLU A 695 19.00 12.92 -10.38
N PRO A 696 19.60 13.15 -9.18
CA PRO A 696 19.67 14.47 -8.55
C PRO A 696 20.15 15.58 -9.52
N GLY A 697 19.34 16.62 -9.72
CA GLY A 697 19.60 17.72 -10.66
C GLY A 697 19.62 17.37 -12.16
N ALA A 698 19.30 16.13 -12.57
CA ALA A 698 19.32 15.71 -13.97
C ALA A 698 18.08 16.20 -14.77
N SER A 699 18.17 16.16 -16.10
CA SER A 699 17.09 16.54 -17.02
C SER A 699 16.94 15.52 -18.16
N ARG A 700 15.73 15.40 -18.71
CA ARG A 700 15.43 14.59 -19.91
C ARG A 700 14.50 15.36 -20.84
N THR A 701 14.94 15.56 -22.07
CA THR A 701 14.15 16.17 -23.15
C THR A 701 13.14 15.18 -23.71
N ALA A 702 11.86 15.53 -23.66
CA ALA A 702 10.82 14.90 -24.47
C ALA A 702 10.73 15.62 -25.83
N THR A 703 10.60 14.87 -26.92
CA THR A 703 10.48 15.42 -28.28
C THR A 703 9.30 14.80 -29.01
N TYR A 704 8.48 15.63 -29.63
CA TYR A 704 7.23 15.26 -30.27
C TYR A 704 7.22 15.72 -31.74
N ALA A 705 6.62 14.91 -32.61
CA ALA A 705 6.49 15.20 -34.04
C ALA A 705 5.05 14.95 -34.50
N VAL A 706 4.35 16.00 -34.92
CA VAL A 706 2.97 15.87 -35.40
C VAL A 706 2.97 15.27 -36.82
N PRO A 707 2.16 14.23 -37.11
CA PRO A 707 2.08 13.60 -38.43
C PRO A 707 1.75 14.57 -39.57
N ALA A 708 2.42 14.43 -40.70
CA ALA A 708 2.38 15.35 -41.85
C ALA A 708 1.05 15.36 -42.61
N GLU A 709 0.21 14.34 -42.39
CA GLU A 709 -1.17 14.19 -42.84
C GLU A 709 -2.16 15.04 -42.01
N ASN A 710 -1.85 15.30 -40.74
CA ASN A 710 -2.67 16.11 -39.83
C ASN A 710 -2.31 17.61 -39.88
N LEU A 711 -1.32 17.97 -40.70
CA LEU A 711 -0.76 19.32 -40.84
C LEU A 711 -1.16 19.99 -42.16
N LYS A 712 -1.30 21.32 -42.10
CA LYS A 712 -1.71 22.20 -43.20
C LYS A 712 -0.83 23.46 -43.20
N PRO A 713 -0.24 23.87 -44.35
CA PRO A 713 0.52 25.13 -44.45
C PRO A 713 -0.35 26.34 -44.08
N GLY A 714 0.23 27.34 -43.41
CA GLY A 714 -0.46 28.56 -42.96
C GLY A 714 -1.45 28.39 -41.81
N GLU A 715 -1.78 27.16 -41.41
CA GLU A 715 -2.68 26.87 -40.29
C GLU A 715 -2.03 27.20 -38.94
N ARG A 716 -2.85 27.64 -37.97
CA ARG A 716 -2.40 27.90 -36.59
C ARG A 716 -2.73 26.71 -35.71
N TYR A 717 -1.71 26.20 -35.03
CA TYR A 717 -1.85 25.17 -34.01
C TYR A 717 -1.67 25.76 -32.61
N SER A 718 -2.33 25.16 -31.63
CA SER A 718 -2.06 25.35 -30.20
C SER A 718 -1.55 24.04 -29.62
N ILE A 719 -0.42 24.12 -28.92
CA ILE A 719 0.22 22.99 -28.25
C ILE A 719 0.00 23.18 -26.75
N SER A 720 -0.47 22.13 -26.06
CA SER A 720 -0.60 22.08 -24.60
C SER A 720 0.17 20.88 -24.08
N VAL A 721 1.07 21.10 -23.12
CA VAL A 721 1.82 20.07 -22.41
C VAL A 721 1.52 20.17 -20.92
N LYS A 722 1.20 19.06 -20.27
CA LYS A 722 0.99 18.94 -18.82
C LYS A 722 1.96 17.89 -18.25
N LEU A 723 2.64 18.20 -17.15
CA LEU A 723 3.31 17.16 -16.35
C LEU A 723 2.33 16.67 -15.28
N ILE A 724 2.03 15.38 -15.28
CA ILE A 724 1.02 14.74 -14.41
C ILE A 724 1.70 13.76 -13.45
N SER A 725 1.25 13.76 -12.20
CA SER A 725 1.63 12.79 -11.17
C SER A 725 0.41 11.97 -10.72
N GLN A 726 0.53 10.66 -10.78
CA GLN A 726 -0.46 9.68 -10.31
C GLN A 726 0.24 8.70 -9.36
N MET A 727 -0.42 8.30 -8.26
CA MET A 727 0.23 7.52 -7.21
C MET A 727 0.67 6.13 -7.70
N VAL A 728 -0.23 5.41 -8.40
CA VAL A 728 0.01 4.10 -9.02
C VAL A 728 -0.67 4.03 -10.40
N PRO A 729 -0.17 3.23 -11.36
CA PRO A 729 -0.92 2.89 -12.57
C PRO A 729 -2.16 2.06 -12.23
N VAL A 730 -3.14 2.03 -13.14
CA VAL A 730 -4.35 1.21 -12.99
C VAL A 730 -4.05 -0.27 -13.24
N ASN A 731 -3.07 -0.59 -14.09
CA ASN A 731 -2.60 -1.98 -14.28
C ASN A 731 -2.06 -2.62 -13.00
N LEU A 732 -1.60 -1.84 -12.01
CA LEU A 732 -1.29 -2.39 -10.69
C LEU A 732 -2.56 -2.85 -9.97
N ILE A 733 -3.64 -2.06 -10.02
CA ILE A 733 -4.96 -2.42 -9.45
C ILE A 733 -5.48 -3.70 -10.11
N ALA A 734 -5.41 -3.79 -11.45
CA ALA A 734 -5.80 -4.99 -12.19
C ALA A 734 -4.92 -6.22 -11.87
N ALA A 735 -3.64 -6.03 -11.57
CA ALA A 735 -2.71 -7.11 -11.22
C ALA A 735 -2.87 -7.64 -9.78
N ILE A 736 -3.50 -6.88 -8.88
CA ILE A 736 -3.68 -7.23 -7.45
C ILE A 736 -5.14 -7.48 -7.03
N GLN A 737 -6.12 -7.19 -7.89
CA GLN A 737 -7.55 -7.32 -7.56
C GLN A 737 -7.98 -8.73 -7.10
N GLY A 738 -7.25 -9.78 -7.49
CA GLY A 738 -7.52 -11.15 -7.08
C GLY A 738 -7.26 -11.45 -5.59
N ALA A 739 -6.66 -10.53 -4.84
CA ALA A 739 -6.59 -10.60 -3.37
C ALA A 739 -7.81 -9.96 -2.67
N GLY A 740 -8.69 -9.28 -3.42
CA GLY A 740 -9.69 -8.37 -2.87
C GLY A 740 -9.09 -7.07 -2.34
N PHE A 741 -9.95 -6.15 -1.93
CA PHE A 741 -9.58 -4.87 -1.33
C PHE A 741 -10.37 -4.63 -0.03
N ASP A 742 -9.72 -4.01 0.95
CA ASP A 742 -10.37 -3.60 2.21
C ASP A 742 -11.51 -2.59 1.96
N TYR A 743 -12.36 -2.41 2.97
CA TYR A 743 -13.47 -1.44 2.98
C TYR A 743 -14.56 -1.67 1.91
N GLY A 744 -14.65 -2.88 1.34
CA GLY A 744 -15.66 -3.23 0.32
C GLY A 744 -15.45 -2.52 -1.03
N MET A 745 -14.24 -1.99 -1.29
CA MET A 745 -13.97 -1.20 -2.49
C MET A 745 -13.78 -2.07 -3.74
N SER A 746 -14.53 -1.81 -4.80
CA SER A 746 -14.35 -2.51 -6.08
C SER A 746 -13.06 -2.05 -6.81
N PRO A 747 -12.45 -2.91 -7.66
CA PRO A 747 -11.24 -2.55 -8.41
C PRO A 747 -11.44 -1.30 -9.29
N ALA A 748 -12.58 -1.23 -10.00
CA ALA A 748 -12.95 -0.07 -10.82
C ALA A 748 -13.22 1.19 -9.98
N GLY A 749 -13.78 1.05 -8.77
CA GLY A 749 -13.95 2.16 -7.83
C GLY A 749 -12.61 2.73 -7.35
N ILE A 750 -11.64 1.86 -7.08
CA ILE A 750 -10.25 2.25 -6.76
C ILE A 750 -9.60 2.93 -7.97
N ALA A 751 -9.66 2.34 -9.16
CA ALA A 751 -9.10 2.91 -10.38
C ALA A 751 -9.60 4.33 -10.65
N ARG A 752 -10.93 4.56 -10.58
CA ARG A 752 -11.51 5.90 -10.73
C ARG A 752 -10.95 6.90 -9.70
N LYS A 753 -10.83 6.52 -8.43
CA LYS A 753 -10.23 7.39 -7.39
C LYS A 753 -8.73 7.65 -7.63
N VAL A 754 -7.97 6.64 -8.09
CA VAL A 754 -6.54 6.75 -8.46
C VAL A 754 -6.32 7.74 -9.60
N VAL A 755 -7.23 7.76 -10.57
CA VAL A 755 -7.25 8.69 -11.71
C VAL A 755 -7.67 10.09 -11.27
N GLN A 756 -8.73 10.21 -10.47
CA GLN A 756 -9.30 11.48 -10.01
C GLN A 756 -8.34 12.30 -9.14
N GLY A 757 -7.61 11.67 -8.21
CA GLY A 757 -6.62 12.36 -7.37
C GLY A 757 -5.23 12.54 -8.03
N SER A 758 -5.10 12.29 -9.32
CA SER A 758 -3.89 12.65 -10.07
C SER A 758 -3.73 14.17 -10.16
N SER A 759 -2.48 14.66 -10.09
CA SER A 759 -2.16 16.09 -9.96
C SER A 759 -1.40 16.61 -11.19
N VAL A 760 -1.90 17.68 -11.80
CA VAL A 760 -1.19 18.45 -12.82
C VAL A 760 -0.15 19.35 -12.14
N LEU A 761 1.12 18.91 -12.16
CA LEU A 761 2.22 19.63 -11.54
C LEU A 761 2.53 20.92 -12.29
N TRP A 762 2.66 20.84 -13.61
CA TRP A 762 2.96 21.96 -14.49
C TRP A 762 2.09 21.90 -15.74
N THR A 763 1.85 23.08 -16.34
CA THR A 763 1.26 23.20 -17.67
C THR A 763 2.05 24.23 -18.47
N ARG A 764 2.20 23.97 -19.76
CA ARG A 764 2.82 24.85 -20.75
C ARG A 764 1.92 24.91 -21.97
N LYS A 765 1.82 26.08 -22.58
CA LYS A 765 1.05 26.30 -23.80
C LYS A 765 1.88 27.10 -24.78
N ALA A 766 1.83 26.71 -26.06
CA ALA A 766 2.42 27.45 -27.16
C ALA A 766 1.40 27.58 -28.30
N SER A 767 1.63 28.53 -29.21
CA SER A 767 0.94 28.59 -30.49
C SER A 767 1.94 28.84 -31.60
N VAL A 768 1.76 28.13 -32.70
CA VAL A 768 2.67 28.12 -33.85
C VAL A 768 1.83 28.20 -35.12
N VAL A 769 2.30 28.98 -36.09
CA VAL A 769 1.77 28.96 -37.46
C VAL A 769 2.72 28.13 -38.30
N LEU A 770 2.18 27.21 -39.10
CA LEU A 770 2.98 26.39 -40.01
C LEU A 770 3.37 27.23 -41.24
N LYS A 771 4.64 27.15 -41.67
CA LYS A 771 5.18 27.95 -42.78
C LYS A 771 4.66 27.53 -44.16
#